data_AF-A0A938N707-F1
#
_entry.id   AF-A0A938N707-F1
#
_cell.length_a   1.000
_cell.length_b   1.000
_cell.length_c   1.000
_cell.angle_alpha   90.00
_cell.angle_beta   90.00
_cell.angle_gamma   90.00
#
_symmetry.space_group_name_H-M   'P 1'
#
loop_
_entity.id
_entity.type
_entity.pdbx_description
1 polymer ?
#
loop_
_entity_poly.entity_id
_entity_poly.type
_entity_poly.pdbx_seq_one_letter_code
_entity_poly.pdbx_strand_id
1 'polypeptide(L)'
;MLKLFRKNQRFVSIAMAGFMILLLVSWLLTDSSTNIVDNLRRNTTTWAVSDGESISVSALNDTIGEMRVLEGLGDRTIVGMGVLKEPGYWYLLVKEANASSLIPPQQETLRELAMTQMPEGVTPESFVATLASRAQTSQETVLSTLSKLTGVRRLIALVASSGRISDERLRRAAAEMTMTMDGDVLILDAGKIAGIDAPAADSAALEAQLKAHANTAKGQGVKGFGYRLPNQLKLEWIVIPAAAIKSKLEQSPALSNVELRKYWLEHADEFKAKEAVSATPITFDGQREQVREQVLGQLLDAELAAISKFATDRVQMDLRSVPSAGGYWTLPADWSSKAVTLAALGQELAQRFGINAPAVVTSGEGWIEVEDIAAIPGIGTASSKRVGASDVKVQQFASALKEFGGSPTLPTQRGVAFPTLADPTSRDLFVVRVVDAQPARAATTVDEVRADLEADLKRVAVYDILATRLDALRQTAATEGLGAVGATYGAVSQPFSGLSEVNTQFLQFGMRMGVPIPGLGIDETAMSALVKAGMALPTDKPVADAPALDRTVVVALPDRLAVMVAQLRGIDRMDSAEYQALASGGRLRGIAMQDEVKDMQELFSYPALKRRHNFTTVAEVVAEPDVADPGTLGTTEGLGTEGSK
;
A
#
# COMPACT_ATOMS: atom_id res chain seq x y z
N MET A 1 57.24 46.61 50.16
CA MET A 1 56.42 47.51 49.32
C MET A 1 54.97 47.59 49.84
N LEU A 2 54.75 48.10 51.05
CA LEU A 2 53.42 48.21 51.68
C LEU A 2 53.29 49.55 52.44
N LYS A 3 53.97 50.59 51.95
CA LYS A 3 53.89 51.97 52.48
C LYS A 3 53.55 53.02 51.42
N LEU A 4 53.37 52.63 50.15
CA LEU A 4 53.05 53.55 49.04
C LEU A 4 51.54 53.69 48.76
N PHE A 5 50.68 52.81 49.31
CA PHE A 5 49.23 52.84 49.04
C PHE A 5 48.40 53.69 50.02
N ARG A 6 49.01 54.37 51.00
CA ARG A 6 48.27 55.21 51.96
C ARG A 6 48.16 56.69 51.60
N LYS A 7 48.77 57.15 50.48
CA LYS A 7 48.80 58.58 50.16
C LYS A 7 47.81 59.04 49.07
N ASN A 8 47.10 58.13 48.37
CA ASN A 8 46.18 58.49 47.28
C ASN A 8 44.81 57.77 47.34
N GLN A 9 44.24 57.55 48.53
CA GLN A 9 42.94 56.89 48.68
C GLN A 9 41.78 57.64 47.99
N ARG A 10 41.79 58.98 47.95
CA ARG A 10 40.72 59.77 47.28
C ARG A 10 40.74 59.63 45.75
N PHE A 11 41.92 59.46 45.15
CA PHE A 11 42.04 59.32 43.70
C PHE A 11 41.57 57.92 43.26
N VAL A 12 41.90 56.90 44.05
CA VAL A 12 41.47 55.51 43.79
C VAL A 12 39.95 55.38 43.96
N SER A 13 39.33 56.01 44.96
CA SER A 13 37.88 55.92 45.14
C SER A 13 37.07 56.65 44.06
N ILE A 14 37.54 57.82 43.59
CA ILE A 14 36.88 58.55 42.49
C ILE A 14 37.06 57.81 41.15
N ALA A 15 38.25 57.25 40.90
CA ALA A 15 38.48 56.43 39.72
C ALA A 15 37.62 55.15 39.73
N MET A 16 37.43 54.51 40.89
CA MET A 16 36.59 53.32 40.99
C MET A 16 35.10 53.63 40.83
N ALA A 17 34.61 54.75 41.38
CA ALA A 17 33.22 55.18 41.20
C ALA A 17 32.92 55.56 39.74
N GLY A 18 33.85 56.27 39.08
CA GLY A 18 33.75 56.58 37.66
C GLY A 18 33.80 55.31 36.78
N PHE A 19 34.65 54.35 37.14
CA PHE A 19 34.73 53.07 36.44
C PHE A 19 33.48 52.22 36.63
N MET A 20 32.88 52.20 37.83
CA MET A 20 31.62 51.49 38.10
C MET A 20 30.44 52.10 37.34
N ILE A 21 30.35 53.43 37.26
CA ILE A 21 29.29 54.09 36.46
C ILE A 21 29.50 53.83 34.97
N LEU A 22 30.74 53.87 34.47
CA LEU A 22 31.04 53.53 33.08
C LEU A 22 30.77 52.05 32.77
N LEU A 23 31.00 51.15 33.72
CA LEU A 23 30.64 49.73 33.59
C LEU A 23 29.13 49.54 33.54
N LEU A 24 28.38 50.25 34.38
CA LEU A 24 26.92 50.16 34.43
C LEU A 24 26.27 50.75 33.17
N VAL A 25 26.80 51.88 32.66
CA VAL A 25 26.38 52.49 31.39
C VAL A 25 26.78 51.61 30.19
N SER A 26 27.97 51.02 30.20
CA SER A 26 28.40 50.05 29.18
C SER A 26 27.52 48.81 29.17
N TRP A 27 27.17 48.26 30.33
CA TRP A 27 26.31 47.08 30.45
C TRP A 27 24.86 47.37 30.02
N LEU A 28 24.32 48.55 30.36
CA LEU A 28 22.99 48.96 29.91
C LEU A 28 22.91 49.20 28.39
N LEU A 29 23.99 49.72 27.78
CA LEU A 29 24.06 50.00 26.34
C LEU A 29 24.30 48.73 25.51
N THR A 30 24.91 47.68 26.05
CA THR A 30 25.29 46.49 25.26
C THR A 30 24.12 45.49 25.09
N ASP A 31 23.25 45.33 26.10
CA ASP A 31 22.15 44.34 26.04
C ASP A 31 20.80 44.93 25.56
N SER A 32 20.59 46.23 25.65
CA SER A 32 19.30 46.86 25.24
C SER A 32 19.31 47.43 23.82
N SER A 33 20.44 47.93 23.32
CA SER A 33 20.48 48.62 22.02
C SER A 33 20.55 47.67 20.81
N THR A 34 21.22 46.53 20.95
CA THR A 34 21.30 45.47 19.92
C THR A 34 19.95 44.81 19.68
N ASN A 35 19.21 44.51 20.75
CA ASN A 35 17.84 43.98 20.67
C ASN A 35 16.85 44.97 20.03
N ILE A 36 17.00 46.28 20.26
CA ILE A 36 16.13 47.31 19.65
C ILE A 36 16.45 47.48 18.16
N VAL A 37 17.74 47.50 17.78
CA VAL A 37 18.16 47.62 16.37
C VAL A 37 17.80 46.37 15.56
N ASP A 38 17.97 45.17 16.13
CA ASP A 38 17.57 43.92 15.48
C ASP A 38 16.05 43.74 15.42
N ASN A 39 15.29 44.24 16.41
CA ASN A 39 13.82 44.27 16.33
C ASN A 39 13.31 45.29 15.31
N LEU A 40 13.93 46.47 15.21
CA LEU A 40 13.62 47.47 14.17
C LEU A 40 13.94 46.94 12.77
N ARG A 41 15.06 46.25 12.59
CA ARG A 41 15.47 45.65 11.31
C ARG A 41 14.59 44.46 10.92
N ARG A 42 14.17 43.62 11.88
CA ARG A 42 13.22 42.50 11.66
C ARG A 42 11.79 42.97 11.36
N ASN A 43 11.37 44.10 11.93
CA ASN A 43 10.05 44.69 11.66
C ASN A 43 9.98 45.45 10.32
N THR A 44 11.12 45.83 9.73
CA THR A 44 11.19 46.61 8.48
C THR A 44 11.62 45.79 7.25
N THR A 45 12.17 44.59 7.45
CA THR A 45 12.55 43.70 6.34
C THR A 45 11.33 42.93 5.86
N THR A 46 10.95 43.08 4.59
CA THR A 46 9.82 42.37 3.96
C THR A 46 10.19 40.92 3.63
N TRP A 47 9.33 39.96 3.94
CA TRP A 47 9.49 38.54 3.55
C TRP A 47 8.53 38.10 2.45
N ALA A 48 7.35 38.71 2.40
CA ALA A 48 6.32 38.46 1.40
C ALA A 48 5.48 39.70 1.17
N VAL A 49 4.79 39.76 0.03
CA VAL A 49 3.80 40.78 -0.31
C VAL A 49 2.46 40.10 -0.49
N SER A 50 1.39 40.70 0.01
CA SER A 50 0.02 40.21 -0.18
C SER A 50 -0.92 41.37 -0.41
N ASP A 51 -1.68 41.35 -1.51
CA ASP A 51 -2.57 42.45 -1.92
C ASP A 51 -1.90 43.84 -1.92
N GLY A 52 -0.62 43.89 -2.25
CA GLY A 52 0.19 45.12 -2.27
C GLY A 52 0.74 45.57 -0.91
N GLU A 53 0.44 44.85 0.18
CA GLU A 53 0.98 45.13 1.52
C GLU A 53 2.25 44.31 1.79
N SER A 54 3.29 44.97 2.29
CA SER A 54 4.55 44.32 2.68
C SER A 54 4.42 43.64 4.04
N ILE A 55 4.67 42.33 4.07
CA ILE A 55 4.65 41.53 5.29
C ILE A 55 6.08 41.42 5.81
N SER A 56 6.31 41.68 7.10
CA SER A 56 7.65 41.71 7.71
C SER A 56 8.16 40.33 8.13
N VAL A 57 9.49 40.17 8.16
CA VAL A 57 10.17 38.94 8.65
C VAL A 57 9.77 38.62 10.10
N SER A 58 9.35 39.62 10.88
CA SER A 58 8.75 39.43 12.20
C SER A 58 7.49 38.54 12.14
N ALA A 59 6.56 38.85 11.23
CA ALA A 59 5.35 38.06 11.02
C ALA A 59 5.65 36.63 10.52
N LEU A 60 6.73 36.44 9.75
CA LEU A 60 7.20 35.10 9.37
C LEU A 60 7.65 34.30 10.60
N ASN A 61 8.43 34.90 11.49
CA ASN A 61 8.89 34.24 12.70
C ASN A 61 7.72 33.87 13.64
N ASP A 62 6.71 34.75 13.74
CA ASP A 62 5.48 34.46 14.47
C ASP A 62 4.75 33.26 13.86
N THR A 63 4.59 33.25 12.53
CA THR A 63 3.96 32.16 11.77
C THR A 63 4.70 30.83 11.97
N ILE A 64 6.03 30.83 11.96
CA ILE A 64 6.87 29.64 12.23
C ILE A 64 6.67 29.17 13.68
N GLY A 65 6.58 30.09 14.64
CA GLY A 65 6.27 29.77 16.04
C GLY A 65 4.91 29.10 16.20
N GLU A 66 3.90 29.59 15.48
CA GLU A 66 2.55 29.03 15.44
C GLU A 66 2.53 27.63 14.81
N MET A 67 3.27 27.41 13.72
CA MET A 67 3.38 26.09 13.07
C MET A 67 3.97 25.03 13.99
N ARG A 68 4.95 25.37 14.85
CA ARG A 68 5.49 24.44 15.86
C ARG A 68 4.44 24.05 16.89
N VAL A 69 3.56 24.98 17.27
CA VAL A 69 2.42 24.69 18.15
C VAL A 69 1.44 23.73 17.46
N LEU A 70 1.12 23.98 16.18
CA LEU A 70 0.25 23.11 15.38
C LEU A 70 0.83 21.71 15.17
N GLU A 71 2.15 21.61 14.94
CA GLU A 71 2.86 20.33 14.85
C GLU A 71 2.80 19.56 16.18
N GLY A 72 3.03 20.24 17.31
CA GLY A 72 2.90 19.66 18.65
C GLY A 72 1.48 19.24 19.02
N LEU A 73 0.46 19.86 18.40
CA LEU A 73 -0.95 19.52 18.58
C LEU A 73 -1.36 18.26 17.77
N GLY A 74 -0.72 18.01 16.63
CA GLY A 74 -0.99 16.84 15.79
C GLY A 74 -2.38 16.84 15.12
N ASP A 75 -2.90 18.03 14.79
CA ASP A 75 -4.23 18.18 14.18
C ASP A 75 -4.30 17.52 12.80
N ARG A 76 -5.14 16.49 12.65
CA ARG A 76 -5.27 15.72 11.41
C ARG A 76 -5.75 16.56 10.21
N THR A 77 -6.53 17.61 10.44
CA THR A 77 -7.07 18.49 9.40
C THR A 77 -5.95 19.36 8.82
N ILE A 78 -5.19 20.02 9.70
CA ILE A 78 -4.06 20.89 9.32
C ILE A 78 -2.91 20.08 8.70
N VAL A 79 -2.61 18.91 9.29
CA VAL A 79 -1.59 17.99 8.78
C VAL A 79 -1.99 17.43 7.41
N GLY A 80 -3.25 17.03 7.24
CA GLY A 80 -3.79 16.50 5.98
C GLY A 80 -3.79 17.51 4.83
N MET A 81 -3.96 18.80 5.13
CA MET A 81 -3.90 19.87 4.13
C MET A 81 -2.47 20.26 3.73
N GLY A 82 -1.43 19.79 4.43
CA GLY A 82 -0.04 20.12 4.15
C GLY A 82 0.38 21.52 4.61
N VAL A 83 -0.40 22.16 5.49
CA VAL A 83 -0.15 23.52 6.01
C VAL A 83 1.20 23.65 6.72
N LEU A 84 1.69 22.57 7.33
CA LEU A 84 2.98 22.54 8.03
C LEU A 84 4.21 22.57 7.09
N LYS A 85 4.02 22.43 5.77
CA LYS A 85 5.13 22.43 4.81
C LYS A 85 5.60 23.84 4.43
N GLU A 86 4.69 24.82 4.46
CA GLU A 86 4.93 26.17 3.93
C GLU A 86 4.35 27.23 4.87
N PRO A 87 5.16 28.14 5.45
CA PRO A 87 4.67 29.18 6.36
C PRO A 87 3.64 30.13 5.72
N GLY A 88 3.79 30.43 4.42
CA GLY A 88 2.84 31.25 3.68
C GLY A 88 1.43 30.64 3.67
N TYR A 89 1.30 29.32 3.75
CA TYR A 89 0.00 28.66 3.73
C TYR A 89 -0.77 28.92 5.03
N TRP A 90 -0.14 28.72 6.19
CA TRP A 90 -0.77 29.02 7.47
C TRP A 90 -1.13 30.50 7.60
N TYR A 91 -0.22 31.38 7.18
CA TYR A 91 -0.44 32.83 7.20
C TYR A 91 -1.70 33.24 6.43
N LEU A 92 -1.89 32.73 5.21
CA LEU A 92 -3.03 33.08 4.35
C LEU A 92 -4.37 32.59 4.92
N LEU A 93 -4.40 31.39 5.52
CA LEU A 93 -5.60 30.88 6.19
C LEU A 93 -6.00 31.76 7.38
N VAL A 94 -5.03 32.17 8.19
CA VAL A 94 -5.26 33.08 9.31
C VAL A 94 -5.71 34.46 8.82
N LYS A 95 -5.14 34.97 7.72
CA LYS A 95 -5.54 36.24 7.10
C LYS A 95 -7.02 36.22 6.70
N GLU A 96 -7.50 35.16 6.05
CA GLU A 96 -8.91 35.04 5.68
C GLU A 96 -9.85 34.90 6.88
N ALA A 97 -9.46 34.10 7.88
CA ALA A 97 -10.24 33.93 9.10
C ALA A 97 -10.35 35.25 9.88
N ASN A 98 -9.27 36.04 9.91
CA ASN A 98 -9.24 37.36 10.53
C ASN A 98 -10.08 38.38 9.76
N ALA A 99 -9.96 38.42 8.42
CA ALA A 99 -10.77 39.29 7.56
C ALA A 99 -12.28 39.00 7.71
N SER A 100 -12.63 37.75 7.99
CA SER A 100 -14.01 37.32 8.23
C SER A 100 -14.48 37.50 9.69
N SER A 101 -13.64 38.05 10.58
CA SER A 101 -13.90 38.20 12.01
C SER A 101 -14.27 36.89 12.72
N LEU A 102 -13.67 35.77 12.30
CA LEU A 102 -13.99 34.44 12.81
C LEU A 102 -13.06 33.97 13.94
N ILE A 103 -11.98 34.71 14.21
CA ILE A 103 -11.02 34.38 15.28
C ILE A 103 -11.62 34.80 16.63
N PRO A 104 -11.94 33.85 17.53
CA PRO A 104 -12.48 34.16 18.84
C PRO A 104 -11.42 34.84 19.75
N PRO A 105 -11.84 35.61 20.76
CA PRO A 105 -10.95 36.05 21.83
C PRO A 105 -10.34 34.87 22.59
N GLN A 106 -9.10 35.00 23.06
CA GLN A 106 -8.38 33.92 23.76
C GLN A 106 -9.13 33.38 24.99
N GLN A 107 -9.91 34.22 25.68
CA GLN A 107 -10.75 33.81 26.81
C GLN A 107 -11.91 32.90 26.40
N GLU A 108 -12.46 33.09 25.20
CA GLU A 108 -13.49 32.21 24.63
C GLU A 108 -12.88 30.86 24.22
N THR A 109 -11.70 30.88 23.61
CA THR A 109 -10.95 29.66 23.26
C THR A 109 -10.65 28.79 24.49
N LEU A 110 -10.26 29.41 25.61
CA LEU A 110 -10.08 28.69 26.88
C LEU A 110 -11.36 28.05 27.41
N ARG A 111 -12.50 28.73 27.25
CA ARG A 111 -13.82 28.19 27.63
C ARG A 111 -14.24 27.03 26.72
N GLU A 112 -14.00 27.15 25.41
CA GLU A 112 -14.26 26.06 24.46
C GLU A 112 -13.39 24.83 24.73
N LEU A 113 -12.11 25.04 25.07
CA LEU A 113 -11.22 23.96 25.50
C LEU A 113 -11.73 23.30 26.77
N ALA A 114 -12.23 24.06 27.75
CA ALA A 114 -12.84 23.53 28.96
C ALA A 114 -14.13 22.73 28.71
N MET A 115 -14.86 23.05 27.62
CA MET A 115 -16.06 22.32 27.20
C MET A 115 -15.76 21.09 26.32
N THR A 116 -14.53 20.95 25.84
CA THR A 116 -14.09 19.78 25.07
C THR A 116 -13.76 18.65 26.05
N GLN A 117 -14.17 17.41 25.77
CA GLN A 117 -13.86 16.25 26.61
C GLN A 117 -12.33 16.01 26.65
N MET A 118 -11.67 16.60 27.64
CA MET A 118 -10.26 16.34 27.93
C MET A 118 -10.10 15.03 28.71
N PRO A 119 -8.96 14.33 28.58
CA PRO A 119 -8.65 13.18 29.41
C PRO A 119 -8.79 13.51 30.90
N GLU A 120 -9.26 12.53 31.68
CA GLU A 120 -9.50 12.68 33.11
C GLU A 120 -8.23 13.20 33.84
N GLY A 121 -8.35 14.32 34.55
CA GLY A 121 -7.23 14.96 35.26
C GLY A 121 -6.41 16.00 34.48
N VAL A 122 -6.75 16.29 33.22
CA VAL A 122 -6.13 17.35 32.42
C VAL A 122 -6.99 18.62 32.46
N THR A 123 -6.42 19.75 32.88
CA THR A 123 -7.09 21.05 32.82
C THR A 123 -6.68 21.79 31.55
N PRO A 124 -7.48 22.74 31.04
CA PRO A 124 -7.11 23.57 29.89
C PRO A 124 -5.76 24.27 30.08
N GLU A 125 -5.46 24.72 31.29
CA GLU A 125 -4.21 25.40 31.63
C GLU A 125 -3.02 24.45 31.62
N SER A 126 -3.17 23.23 32.15
CA SER A 126 -2.11 22.22 32.11
C SER A 126 -1.86 21.70 30.69
N PHE A 127 -2.90 21.63 29.86
CA PHE A 127 -2.78 21.32 28.43
C PHE A 127 -2.00 22.39 27.66
N VAL A 128 -2.35 23.67 27.86
CA VAL A 128 -1.63 24.81 27.24
C VAL A 128 -0.18 24.86 27.70
N ALA A 129 0.09 24.63 28.99
CA ALA A 129 1.46 24.58 29.51
C ALA A 129 2.28 23.42 28.91
N THR A 130 1.65 22.26 28.71
CA THR A 130 2.29 21.09 28.08
C THR A 130 2.63 21.36 26.61
N LEU A 131 1.70 21.98 25.86
CA LEU A 131 1.94 22.38 24.48
C LEU A 131 3.02 23.46 24.36
N ALA A 132 3.03 24.44 25.26
CA ALA A 132 4.05 25.48 25.31
C ALA A 132 5.45 24.88 25.53
N SER A 133 5.57 23.89 26.42
CA SER A 133 6.82 23.18 26.68
C SER A 133 7.29 22.37 25.46
N ARG A 134 6.38 21.68 24.76
CA ARG A 134 6.71 20.90 23.55
C ARG A 134 7.09 21.76 22.35
N ALA A 135 6.36 22.84 22.13
CA ALA A 135 6.60 23.77 21.02
C ALA A 135 7.73 24.79 21.31
N GLN A 136 8.33 24.72 22.51
CA GLN A 136 9.38 25.65 22.97
C GLN A 136 8.98 27.13 22.83
N THR A 137 7.74 27.45 23.21
CA THR A 137 7.16 28.80 23.05
C THR A 137 6.40 29.24 24.29
N SER A 138 5.90 30.47 24.29
CA SER A 138 5.12 31.03 25.40
C SER A 138 3.69 30.47 25.43
N GLN A 139 3.07 30.41 26.62
CA GLN A 139 1.66 30.00 26.76
C GLN A 139 0.71 30.97 26.04
N GLU A 140 1.04 32.26 25.98
CA GLU A 140 0.28 33.27 25.25
C GLU A 140 0.30 33.01 23.74
N THR A 141 1.47 32.65 23.18
CA THR A 141 1.60 32.24 21.78
C THR A 141 0.76 30.99 21.49
N VAL A 142 0.75 30.02 22.40
CA VAL A 142 -0.10 28.82 22.26
C VAL A 142 -1.59 29.19 22.24
N LEU A 143 -2.05 30.02 23.18
CA LEU A 143 -3.46 30.46 23.23
C LEU A 143 -3.88 31.26 22.01
N SER A 144 -3.01 32.16 21.54
CA SER A 144 -3.21 32.90 20.30
C SER A 144 -3.32 31.97 19.10
N THR A 145 -2.44 30.97 19.00
CA THR A 145 -2.44 29.96 17.93
C THR A 145 -3.72 29.12 17.95
N LEU A 146 -4.15 28.66 19.13
CA LEU A 146 -5.38 27.89 19.27
C LEU A 146 -6.62 28.71 18.90
N SER A 147 -6.63 30.00 19.21
CA SER A 147 -7.71 30.91 18.80
C SER A 147 -7.74 31.09 17.28
N LYS A 148 -6.58 31.29 16.65
CA LYS A 148 -6.44 31.34 15.18
C LYS A 148 -6.89 30.04 14.53
N LEU A 149 -6.51 28.89 15.08
CA LEU A 149 -6.95 27.57 14.62
C LEU A 149 -8.46 27.39 14.69
N THR A 150 -9.09 27.78 15.79
CA THR A 150 -10.56 27.77 15.91
C THR A 150 -11.20 28.66 14.84
N GLY A 151 -10.65 29.85 14.61
CA GLY A 151 -11.13 30.77 13.56
C GLY A 151 -11.02 30.17 12.15
N VAL A 152 -9.90 29.52 11.82
CA VAL A 152 -9.71 28.82 10.55
C VAL A 152 -10.69 27.65 10.40
N ARG A 153 -10.92 26.87 11.46
CA ARG A 153 -11.94 25.80 11.44
C ARG A 153 -13.35 26.36 11.22
N ARG A 154 -13.69 27.48 11.88
CA ARG A 154 -14.97 28.18 11.69
C ARG A 154 -15.10 28.69 10.25
N LEU A 155 -14.03 29.22 9.65
CA LEU A 155 -14.00 29.64 8.24
C LEU A 155 -14.29 28.47 7.30
N ILE A 156 -13.55 27.36 7.45
CA ILE A 156 -13.75 26.16 6.64
C ILE A 156 -15.17 25.63 6.83
N ALA A 157 -15.67 25.55 8.06
CA ALA A 157 -17.03 25.11 8.34
C ALA A 157 -18.11 26.07 7.79
N LEU A 158 -17.86 27.38 7.80
CA LEU A 158 -18.76 28.39 7.25
C LEU A 158 -18.81 28.28 5.72
N VAL A 159 -17.67 28.09 5.07
CA VAL A 159 -17.61 27.89 3.62
C VAL A 159 -18.28 26.55 3.26
N ALA A 160 -17.98 25.48 4.00
CA ALA A 160 -18.61 24.17 3.84
C ALA A 160 -20.14 24.20 4.03
N SER A 161 -20.64 25.04 4.94
CA SER A 161 -22.08 25.16 5.21
C SER A 161 -22.78 26.23 4.38
N SER A 162 -22.04 27.17 3.77
CA SER A 162 -22.58 28.18 2.85
C SER A 162 -22.82 27.64 1.43
N GLY A 163 -22.25 26.47 1.11
CA GLY A 163 -22.64 25.63 -0.03
C GLY A 163 -24.08 25.12 0.12
N ARG A 164 -25.07 25.99 -0.09
CA ARG A 164 -26.43 25.53 -0.39
C ARG A 164 -26.39 24.89 -1.76
N ILE A 165 -26.20 23.57 -1.83
CA ILE A 165 -26.51 22.81 -3.05
C ILE A 165 -27.94 23.19 -3.40
N SER A 166 -28.14 23.84 -4.54
CA SER A 166 -29.49 24.15 -5.02
C SER A 166 -30.26 22.85 -5.18
N ASP A 167 -31.56 22.86 -4.92
CA ASP A 167 -32.37 21.64 -5.02
C ASP A 167 -32.22 20.97 -6.40
N GLU A 168 -31.99 21.75 -7.46
CA GLU A 168 -31.69 21.27 -8.81
C GLU A 168 -30.33 20.58 -8.93
N ARG A 169 -29.28 21.08 -8.26
CA ARG A 169 -27.98 20.41 -8.23
C ARG A 169 -28.04 19.12 -7.40
N LEU A 170 -28.78 19.13 -6.29
CA LEU A 170 -28.96 17.94 -5.46
C LEU A 170 -29.75 16.86 -6.20
N ARG A 171 -30.80 17.26 -6.94
CA ARG A 171 -31.54 16.38 -7.85
C ARG A 171 -30.64 15.80 -8.92
N ARG A 172 -29.79 16.61 -9.54
CA ARG A 172 -28.86 16.14 -10.58
C ARG A 172 -27.83 15.17 -10.04
N ALA A 173 -27.16 15.50 -8.93
CA ALA A 173 -26.19 14.61 -8.29
C ALA A 173 -26.85 13.29 -7.84
N ALA A 174 -28.03 13.37 -7.22
CA ALA A 174 -28.77 12.17 -6.83
C ALA A 174 -29.19 11.34 -8.05
N ALA A 175 -29.61 11.97 -9.15
CA ALA A 175 -29.93 11.27 -10.40
C ALA A 175 -28.69 10.59 -11.00
N GLU A 176 -27.53 11.26 -11.04
CA GLU A 176 -26.27 10.68 -11.53
C GLU A 176 -25.85 9.46 -10.68
N MET A 177 -25.96 9.56 -9.35
CA MET A 177 -25.54 8.50 -8.43
C MET A 177 -26.46 7.28 -8.39
N THR A 178 -27.76 7.48 -8.63
CA THR A 178 -28.80 6.43 -8.49
C THR A 178 -29.31 5.90 -9.81
N MET A 179 -28.98 6.55 -10.93
CA MET A 179 -29.30 6.02 -12.26
C MET A 179 -28.71 4.63 -12.42
N THR A 180 -29.56 3.69 -12.80
CA THR A 180 -29.13 2.34 -13.13
C THR A 180 -29.16 2.15 -14.64
N MET A 181 -28.20 1.39 -15.13
CA MET A 181 -27.98 1.15 -16.55
C MET A 181 -27.97 -0.35 -16.82
N ASP A 182 -28.61 -0.74 -17.91
CA ASP A 182 -28.59 -2.09 -18.46
C ASP A 182 -27.97 -2.06 -19.85
N GLY A 183 -27.17 -3.07 -20.16
CA GLY A 183 -26.49 -3.09 -21.45
C GLY A 183 -25.56 -4.26 -21.65
N ASP A 184 -24.70 -4.11 -22.64
CA ASP A 184 -23.57 -4.99 -22.90
C ASP A 184 -22.28 -4.20 -22.80
N VAL A 185 -21.25 -4.84 -22.27
CA VAL A 185 -19.90 -4.29 -22.22
C VAL A 185 -18.92 -5.27 -22.85
N LEU A 186 -18.00 -4.74 -23.64
CA LEU A 186 -16.88 -5.45 -24.24
C LEU A 186 -15.60 -4.75 -23.77
N ILE A 187 -14.71 -5.50 -23.15
CA ILE A 187 -13.41 -4.99 -22.69
C ILE A 187 -12.33 -5.51 -23.64
N LEU A 188 -11.67 -4.59 -24.34
CA LEU A 188 -10.53 -4.85 -25.19
C LEU A 188 -9.25 -4.65 -24.37
N ASP A 189 -8.83 -5.70 -23.66
CA ASP A 189 -7.59 -5.74 -22.90
C ASP A 189 -6.40 -5.96 -23.85
N ALA A 190 -5.49 -5.00 -23.93
CA ALA A 190 -4.37 -5.04 -24.87
C ALA A 190 -3.45 -6.27 -24.69
N GLY A 191 -3.47 -6.94 -23.53
CA GLY A 191 -2.70 -8.16 -23.29
C GLY A 191 -3.39 -9.44 -23.75
N LYS A 192 -4.69 -9.40 -24.11
CA LYS A 192 -5.51 -10.59 -24.40
C LYS A 192 -6.13 -10.59 -25.78
N ILE A 193 -6.19 -9.43 -26.44
CA ILE A 193 -6.78 -9.31 -27.77
C ILE A 193 -5.87 -9.84 -28.89
N ALA A 194 -6.51 -10.30 -29.96
CA ALA A 194 -5.86 -10.73 -31.20
C ALA A 194 -6.00 -9.68 -32.30
N GLY A 195 -5.27 -9.86 -33.41
CA GLY A 195 -5.47 -9.09 -34.64
C GLY A 195 -4.82 -7.70 -34.68
N ILE A 196 -3.96 -7.37 -33.70
CA ILE A 196 -3.15 -6.14 -33.72
C ILE A 196 -1.67 -6.53 -33.67
N ASP A 197 -0.97 -6.28 -34.79
CA ASP A 197 0.48 -6.40 -34.85
C ASP A 197 1.11 -5.12 -34.30
N ALA A 198 1.67 -5.24 -33.10
CA ALA A 198 2.47 -4.17 -32.50
C ALA A 198 3.93 -4.25 -32.95
N PRO A 199 4.61 -3.11 -33.12
CA PRO A 199 6.04 -3.10 -33.41
C PRO A 199 6.83 -3.78 -32.29
N ALA A 200 7.95 -4.41 -32.66
CA ALA A 200 8.88 -4.96 -31.68
C ALA A 200 9.45 -3.83 -30.81
N ALA A 201 9.62 -4.09 -29.52
CA ALA A 201 10.26 -3.16 -28.62
C ALA A 201 11.73 -2.96 -29.01
N ASP A 202 12.19 -1.71 -29.01
CA ASP A 202 13.61 -1.42 -29.19
C ASP A 202 14.38 -1.66 -27.87
N SER A 203 15.71 -1.82 -27.98
CA SER A 203 16.55 -2.08 -26.81
C SER A 203 16.53 -0.93 -25.81
N ALA A 204 16.36 0.31 -26.29
CA ALA A 204 16.31 1.50 -25.44
C ALA A 204 15.03 1.54 -24.58
N ALA A 205 13.86 1.17 -25.13
CA ALA A 205 12.61 1.09 -24.38
C ALA A 205 12.65 -0.03 -23.34
N LEU A 206 13.27 -1.17 -23.66
CA LEU A 206 13.45 -2.27 -22.69
C LEU A 206 14.28 -1.81 -21.48
N GLU A 207 15.38 -1.10 -21.70
CA GLU A 207 16.21 -0.55 -20.63
C GLU A 207 15.49 0.52 -19.81
N ALA A 208 14.76 1.43 -20.47
CA ALA A 208 13.99 2.47 -19.80
C ALA A 208 12.87 1.88 -18.92
N GLN A 209 12.15 0.88 -19.43
CA GLN A 209 11.08 0.17 -18.75
C GLN A 209 11.61 -0.60 -17.54
N LEU A 210 12.75 -1.28 -17.69
CA LEU A 210 13.45 -1.93 -16.58
C LEU A 210 13.84 -0.92 -15.51
N LYS A 211 14.49 0.18 -15.90
CA LYS A 211 14.94 1.22 -14.94
C LYS A 211 13.78 1.82 -14.13
N ALA A 212 12.61 1.98 -14.75
CA ALA A 212 11.42 2.52 -14.09
C ALA A 212 10.76 1.54 -13.10
N HIS A 213 10.78 0.23 -13.39
CA HIS A 213 9.96 -0.76 -12.67
C HIS A 213 10.73 -1.97 -12.11
N ALA A 214 12.07 -1.97 -12.15
CA ALA A 214 12.91 -3.08 -11.66
C ALA A 214 12.70 -3.40 -10.17
N ASN A 215 12.38 -2.39 -9.35
CA ASN A 215 12.14 -2.57 -7.92
C ASN A 215 10.70 -2.95 -7.57
N THR A 216 9.79 -2.86 -8.54
CA THR A 216 8.36 -3.06 -8.33
C THR A 216 8.02 -4.53 -8.52
N ALA A 217 7.25 -5.10 -7.60
CA ALA A 217 6.75 -6.47 -7.74
C ALA A 217 5.80 -6.57 -8.94
N LYS A 218 5.85 -7.71 -9.63
CA LYS A 218 4.98 -8.01 -10.78
C LYS A 218 3.51 -7.77 -10.41
N GLY A 219 2.77 -7.04 -11.25
CA GLY A 219 1.37 -6.70 -11.01
C GLY A 219 1.10 -5.54 -10.05
N GLN A 220 2.11 -5.00 -9.34
CA GLN A 220 1.91 -3.94 -8.34
C GLN A 220 2.26 -2.53 -8.85
N GLY A 221 2.97 -2.40 -9.96
CA GLY A 221 3.32 -1.09 -10.50
C GLY A 221 2.20 -0.44 -11.29
N VAL A 222 2.46 0.79 -11.70
CA VAL A 222 1.60 1.54 -12.63
C VAL A 222 1.36 0.68 -13.87
N LYS A 223 0.10 0.56 -14.30
CA LYS A 223 -0.33 -0.33 -15.41
C LYS A 223 -0.06 -1.83 -15.20
N GLY A 224 0.17 -2.25 -13.95
CA GLY A 224 0.49 -3.63 -13.58
C GLY A 224 1.95 -4.04 -13.82
N PHE A 225 2.84 -3.09 -14.17
CA PHE A 225 4.24 -3.39 -14.46
C PHE A 225 5.04 -3.71 -13.19
N GLY A 226 6.00 -4.62 -13.31
CA GLY A 226 6.94 -4.90 -12.22
C GLY A 226 7.85 -6.05 -12.56
N TYR A 227 9.15 -5.85 -12.32
CA TYR A 227 10.21 -6.81 -12.69
C TYR A 227 11.11 -7.17 -11.50
N ARG A 228 10.63 -6.96 -10.28
CA ARG A 228 11.33 -7.45 -9.09
C ARG A 228 11.29 -8.97 -9.10
N LEU A 229 12.46 -9.59 -9.12
CA LEU A 229 12.60 -11.03 -9.00
C LEU A 229 12.18 -11.45 -7.58
N PRO A 230 11.30 -12.45 -7.43
CA PRO A 230 10.87 -12.94 -6.12
C PRO A 230 11.98 -13.74 -5.44
N ASN A 231 11.71 -14.21 -4.22
CA ASN A 231 12.62 -15.11 -3.52
C ASN A 231 12.74 -16.43 -4.30
N GLN A 232 13.98 -16.81 -4.59
CA GLN A 232 14.30 -17.99 -5.40
C GLN A 232 15.26 -18.90 -4.67
N LEU A 233 15.17 -20.21 -4.90
CA LEU A 233 16.02 -21.19 -4.23
C LEU A 233 16.26 -22.44 -5.07
N LYS A 234 17.20 -23.26 -4.59
CA LYS A 234 17.48 -24.61 -5.08
C LYS A 234 17.31 -25.61 -3.95
N LEU A 235 16.64 -26.72 -4.26
CA LEU A 235 16.32 -27.77 -3.30
C LEU A 235 17.05 -29.06 -3.65
N GLU A 236 17.37 -29.82 -2.61
CA GLU A 236 17.63 -31.25 -2.71
C GLU A 236 16.76 -31.98 -1.68
N TRP A 237 16.34 -33.20 -2.01
CA TRP A 237 15.53 -34.00 -1.12
C TRP A 237 15.71 -35.50 -1.35
N ILE A 238 15.28 -36.27 -0.37
CA ILE A 238 15.07 -37.72 -0.49
C ILE A 238 13.61 -38.04 -0.19
N VAL A 239 13.09 -39.07 -0.85
CA VAL A 239 11.72 -39.59 -0.63
C VAL A 239 11.81 -40.98 -0.03
N ILE A 240 11.09 -41.21 1.06
CA ILE A 240 10.96 -42.51 1.70
C ILE A 240 9.53 -43.00 1.48
N PRO A 241 9.29 -43.92 0.52
CA PRO A 241 7.94 -44.31 0.16
C PRO A 241 7.26 -45.13 1.25
N ALA A 242 6.11 -44.68 1.74
CA ALA A 242 5.32 -45.41 2.73
C ALA A 242 4.80 -46.74 2.17
N ALA A 243 4.51 -46.79 0.87
CA ALA A 243 4.12 -48.03 0.19
C ALA A 243 5.20 -49.12 0.28
N ALA A 244 6.47 -48.77 0.12
CA ALA A 244 7.58 -49.72 0.21
C ALA A 244 7.74 -50.27 1.64
N ILE A 245 7.54 -49.42 2.65
CA ILE A 245 7.55 -49.82 4.05
C ILE A 245 6.36 -50.73 4.36
N LYS A 246 5.16 -50.38 3.87
CA LYS A 246 3.95 -51.19 4.02
C LYS A 246 4.14 -52.59 3.45
N SER A 247 4.65 -52.72 2.22
CA SER A 247 4.91 -54.03 1.60
C SER A 247 5.91 -54.90 2.38
N LYS A 248 6.90 -54.27 3.04
CA LYS A 248 7.80 -54.98 3.95
C LYS A 248 7.06 -55.46 5.21
N LEU A 249 6.24 -54.61 5.81
CA LEU A 249 5.49 -54.91 7.04
C LEU A 249 4.41 -56.00 6.82
N GLU A 250 3.88 -56.14 5.61
CA GLU A 250 2.95 -57.22 5.26
C GLU A 250 3.54 -58.64 5.46
N GLN A 251 4.86 -58.76 5.47
CA GLN A 251 5.61 -60.00 5.72
C GLN A 251 6.00 -60.17 7.20
N SER A 252 5.60 -59.24 8.08
CA SER A 252 5.96 -59.26 9.50
C SER A 252 5.28 -60.42 10.26
N PRO A 253 6.00 -61.09 11.18
CA PRO A 253 5.40 -62.07 12.09
C PRO A 253 4.26 -61.51 12.95
N ALA A 254 4.23 -60.20 13.16
CA ALA A 254 3.17 -59.50 13.90
C ALA A 254 1.79 -59.58 13.20
N LEU A 255 1.75 -59.94 11.91
CA LEU A 255 0.51 -60.18 11.15
C LEU A 255 0.16 -61.67 11.06
N SER A 256 0.79 -62.52 11.87
CA SER A 256 0.42 -63.92 11.98
C SER A 256 -1.00 -64.08 12.55
N ASN A 257 -1.66 -65.19 12.21
CA ASN A 257 -3.04 -65.42 12.63
C ASN A 257 -3.22 -65.43 14.17
N VAL A 258 -2.17 -65.84 14.90
CA VAL A 258 -2.16 -65.87 16.37
C VAL A 258 -2.17 -64.45 16.94
N GLU A 259 -1.27 -63.58 16.46
CA GLU A 259 -1.16 -62.19 16.92
C GLU A 259 -2.40 -61.37 16.54
N LEU A 260 -2.95 -61.57 15.34
CA LEU A 260 -4.20 -60.90 14.93
C LEU A 260 -5.38 -61.30 15.83
N ARG A 261 -5.47 -62.58 16.21
CA ARG A 261 -6.52 -63.07 17.10
C ARG A 261 -6.36 -62.55 18.52
N LYS A 262 -5.12 -62.45 19.01
CA LYS A 262 -4.80 -61.80 20.29
C LYS A 262 -5.22 -60.33 20.28
N TYR A 263 -4.84 -59.60 19.24
CA TYR A 263 -5.22 -58.19 19.07
C TYR A 263 -6.75 -58.00 19.07
N TRP A 264 -7.48 -58.84 18.33
CA TRP A 264 -8.95 -58.80 18.29
C TRP A 264 -9.60 -59.06 19.65
N LEU A 265 -9.04 -59.97 20.46
CA LEU A 265 -9.53 -60.24 21.82
C LEU A 265 -9.24 -59.09 22.77
N GLU A 266 -8.06 -58.47 22.67
CA GLU A 266 -7.65 -57.32 23.50
C GLU A 266 -8.44 -56.05 23.15
N HIS A 267 -8.86 -55.89 21.89
CA HIS A 267 -9.60 -54.72 21.39
C HIS A 267 -11.05 -55.06 21.02
N ALA A 268 -11.62 -56.10 21.65
CA ALA A 268 -12.93 -56.64 21.27
C ALA A 268 -14.05 -55.58 21.26
N ASP A 269 -13.95 -54.57 22.12
CA ASP A 269 -14.96 -53.52 22.25
C ASP A 269 -14.99 -52.55 21.05
N GLU A 270 -13.87 -52.35 20.35
CA GLU A 270 -13.80 -51.56 19.10
C GLU A 270 -14.55 -52.25 17.95
N PHE A 271 -14.58 -53.57 17.95
CA PHE A 271 -15.25 -54.39 16.93
C PHE A 271 -16.73 -54.67 17.28
N LYS A 272 -17.09 -54.74 18.58
CA LYS A 272 -18.48 -54.86 19.05
C LYS A 272 -19.34 -53.64 18.75
N ALA A 273 -18.76 -52.43 18.71
CA ALA A 273 -19.50 -51.22 18.34
C ALA A 273 -20.06 -51.27 16.90
N LYS A 274 -19.43 -52.04 16.00
CA LYS A 274 -19.94 -52.32 14.64
C LYS A 274 -20.99 -53.44 14.59
N GLU A 275 -21.13 -54.23 15.66
CA GLU A 275 -22.09 -55.33 15.79
C GLU A 275 -23.53 -54.83 15.93
N ALA A 276 -23.74 -53.67 16.55
CA ALA A 276 -25.06 -53.07 16.73
C ALA A 276 -25.78 -52.69 15.40
N VAL A 277 -25.07 -52.74 14.27
CA VAL A 277 -25.59 -52.42 12.92
C VAL A 277 -25.84 -53.68 12.07
N SER A 278 -25.41 -54.87 12.52
CA SER A 278 -25.43 -56.12 11.75
C SER A 278 -26.16 -57.25 12.50
N ALA A 279 -27.08 -57.96 11.83
CA ALA A 279 -27.85 -59.08 12.40
C ALA A 279 -27.05 -60.41 12.53
N THR A 280 -25.77 -60.42 12.15
CA THR A 280 -24.92 -61.62 12.18
C THR A 280 -23.86 -61.49 13.29
N PRO A 281 -23.61 -62.53 14.12
CA PRO A 281 -22.57 -62.49 15.15
C PRO A 281 -21.19 -62.19 14.55
N ILE A 282 -20.48 -61.22 15.11
CA ILE A 282 -19.13 -60.89 14.65
C ILE A 282 -18.17 -61.98 15.10
N THR A 283 -17.62 -62.72 14.12
CA THR A 283 -16.54 -63.70 14.34
C THR A 283 -15.21 -63.12 13.90
N PHE A 284 -14.12 -63.57 14.53
CA PHE A 284 -12.77 -63.21 14.11
C PHE A 284 -12.53 -63.53 12.63
N ASP A 285 -12.95 -64.71 12.15
CA ASP A 285 -12.73 -65.09 10.75
C ASP A 285 -13.43 -64.16 9.75
N GLY A 286 -14.61 -63.61 10.11
CA GLY A 286 -15.33 -62.61 9.31
C GLY A 286 -14.73 -61.20 9.35
N GLN A 287 -13.96 -60.86 10.39
CA GLN A 287 -13.33 -59.54 10.58
C GLN A 287 -11.81 -59.56 10.38
N ARG A 288 -11.22 -60.72 10.07
CA ARG A 288 -9.79 -60.94 10.04
C ARG A 288 -9.04 -59.93 9.17
N GLU A 289 -9.58 -59.62 8.00
CA GLU A 289 -8.96 -58.63 7.09
C GLU A 289 -9.02 -57.21 7.64
N GLN A 290 -10.12 -56.82 8.31
CA GLN A 290 -10.20 -55.50 8.98
C GLN A 290 -9.21 -55.41 10.14
N VAL A 291 -9.10 -56.46 10.95
CA VAL A 291 -8.12 -56.53 12.04
C VAL A 291 -6.70 -56.48 11.49
N ARG A 292 -6.42 -57.21 10.41
CA ARG A 292 -5.12 -57.20 9.72
C ARG A 292 -4.78 -55.80 9.21
N GLU A 293 -5.72 -55.11 8.58
CA GLU A 293 -5.52 -53.75 8.06
C GLU A 293 -5.26 -52.74 9.19
N GLN A 294 -5.98 -52.85 10.31
CA GLN A 294 -5.79 -51.99 11.48
C GLN A 294 -4.42 -52.20 12.14
N VAL A 295 -4.01 -53.46 12.36
CA VAL A 295 -2.68 -53.78 12.91
C VAL A 295 -1.57 -53.36 11.95
N LEU A 296 -1.73 -53.60 10.64
CA LEU A 296 -0.79 -53.14 9.61
C LEU A 296 -0.67 -51.60 9.60
N GLY A 297 -1.79 -50.89 9.75
CA GLY A 297 -1.82 -49.43 9.88
C GLY A 297 -1.02 -48.95 11.09
N GLN A 298 -1.22 -49.55 12.27
CA GLN A 298 -0.47 -49.19 13.48
C GLN A 298 1.02 -49.47 13.36
N LEU A 299 1.39 -50.62 12.77
CA LEU A 299 2.79 -50.95 12.50
C LEU A 299 3.42 -49.95 11.53
N LEU A 300 2.69 -49.55 10.48
CA LEU A 300 3.14 -48.56 9.52
C LEU A 300 3.32 -47.18 10.18
N ASP A 301 2.37 -46.76 11.01
CA ASP A 301 2.44 -45.51 11.77
C ASP A 301 3.67 -45.49 12.69
N ALA A 302 3.91 -46.58 13.42
CA ALA A 302 5.05 -46.71 14.31
C ALA A 302 6.39 -46.69 13.56
N GLU A 303 6.51 -47.43 12.45
CA GLU A 303 7.73 -47.49 11.64
C GLU A 303 8.01 -46.13 10.98
N LEU A 304 7.00 -45.48 10.40
CA LEU A 304 7.13 -44.13 9.81
C LEU A 304 7.51 -43.09 10.87
N ALA A 305 6.93 -43.16 12.07
CA ALA A 305 7.31 -42.28 13.17
C ALA A 305 8.77 -42.51 13.61
N ALA A 306 9.23 -43.76 13.66
CA ALA A 306 10.60 -44.12 14.00
C ALA A 306 11.61 -43.65 12.94
N ILE A 307 11.31 -43.86 11.66
CA ILE A 307 12.10 -43.38 10.52
C ILE A 307 12.18 -41.85 10.55
N SER A 308 11.03 -41.20 10.68
CA SER A 308 10.93 -39.75 10.71
C SER A 308 11.73 -39.16 11.88
N LYS A 309 11.65 -39.76 13.07
CA LYS A 309 12.43 -39.35 14.24
C LYS A 309 13.92 -39.52 13.99
N PHE A 310 14.36 -40.68 13.51
CA PHE A 310 15.77 -40.94 13.22
C PHE A 310 16.34 -39.97 12.18
N ALA A 311 15.61 -39.73 11.09
CA ALA A 311 16.03 -38.81 10.04
C ALA A 311 16.21 -37.39 10.58
N THR A 312 15.24 -36.90 11.37
CA THR A 312 15.34 -35.57 12.01
C THR A 312 16.49 -35.51 13.01
N ASP A 313 16.64 -36.52 13.89
CA ASP A 313 17.70 -36.55 14.89
C ASP A 313 19.09 -36.57 14.23
N ARG A 314 19.23 -37.29 13.11
CA ARG A 314 20.49 -37.41 12.39
C ARG A 314 20.91 -36.11 11.71
N VAL A 315 20.00 -35.43 11.01
CA VAL A 315 20.32 -34.13 10.37
C VAL A 315 20.57 -33.03 11.39
N GLN A 316 19.97 -33.13 12.58
CA GLN A 316 20.20 -32.19 13.69
C GLN A 316 21.48 -32.51 14.48
N MET A 317 22.02 -33.72 14.37
CA MET A 317 23.20 -34.16 15.14
C MET A 317 24.42 -33.30 14.85
N ASP A 318 24.67 -32.99 13.57
CA ASP A 318 25.84 -32.21 13.14
C ASP A 318 25.74 -30.74 13.56
N LEU A 319 24.53 -30.25 13.87
CA LEU A 319 24.28 -28.89 14.30
C LEU A 319 24.49 -28.68 15.81
N ARG A 320 24.56 -29.74 16.62
CA ARG A 320 24.66 -29.63 18.09
C ARG A 320 25.92 -28.90 18.57
N SER A 321 27.00 -28.99 17.80
CA SER A 321 28.27 -28.31 18.09
C SER A 321 28.40 -26.96 17.39
N VAL A 322 27.40 -26.53 16.62
CA VAL A 322 27.44 -25.28 15.85
C VAL A 322 26.83 -24.16 16.68
N PRO A 323 27.55 -23.04 16.90
CA PRO A 323 27.00 -21.89 17.59
C PRO A 323 25.75 -21.35 16.87
N SER A 324 24.74 -20.96 17.64
CA SER A 324 23.53 -20.32 17.12
C SER A 324 23.36 -18.90 17.67
N ALA A 325 22.93 -17.97 16.83
CA ALA A 325 22.55 -16.61 17.20
C ALA A 325 21.19 -16.26 16.61
N GLY A 326 20.26 -15.78 17.45
CA GLY A 326 18.91 -15.39 17.00
C GLY A 326 18.07 -16.52 16.41
N GLY A 327 18.30 -17.77 16.83
CA GLY A 327 17.63 -18.96 16.30
C GLY A 327 18.29 -19.56 15.06
N TYR A 328 19.30 -18.91 14.48
CA TYR A 328 20.02 -19.38 13.29
C TYR A 328 21.42 -19.90 13.64
N TRP A 329 21.90 -20.91 12.92
CA TRP A 329 23.24 -21.46 13.07
C TRP A 329 24.27 -20.65 12.29
N THR A 330 25.43 -20.39 12.91
CA THR A 330 26.60 -19.81 12.26
C THR A 330 27.43 -20.93 11.66
N LEU A 331 27.06 -21.32 10.43
CA LEU A 331 27.71 -22.44 9.73
C LEU A 331 29.16 -22.09 9.38
N PRO A 332 30.12 -23.00 9.61
CA PRO A 332 31.51 -22.80 9.19
C PRO A 332 31.64 -22.88 7.67
N ALA A 333 32.72 -22.32 7.11
CA ALA A 333 32.93 -22.28 5.66
C ALA A 333 33.00 -23.67 5.00
N ASP A 334 33.43 -24.69 5.74
CA ASP A 334 33.52 -26.09 5.33
C ASP A 334 32.27 -26.92 5.70
N TRP A 335 31.14 -26.26 5.98
CA TRP A 335 29.91 -26.93 6.42
C TRP A 335 29.42 -28.00 5.45
N SER A 336 29.53 -27.80 4.13
CA SER A 336 29.14 -28.79 3.12
C SER A 336 29.88 -30.12 3.26
N SER A 337 31.10 -30.12 3.79
CA SER A 337 31.90 -31.33 4.05
C SER A 337 31.64 -31.93 5.44
N LYS A 338 31.08 -31.16 6.37
CA LYS A 338 30.79 -31.59 7.75
C LYS A 338 29.35 -32.11 7.91
N ALA A 339 28.40 -31.50 7.22
CA ALA A 339 27.00 -31.90 7.27
C ALA A 339 26.81 -33.27 6.62
N VAL A 340 25.97 -34.11 7.21
CA VAL A 340 25.52 -35.34 6.59
C VAL A 340 24.89 -35.04 5.23
N THR A 341 25.36 -35.73 4.20
CA THR A 341 24.74 -35.64 2.86
C THR A 341 23.44 -36.42 2.86
N LEU A 342 22.46 -36.01 2.04
CA LEU A 342 21.20 -36.76 1.96
C LEU A 342 21.41 -38.19 1.41
N ALA A 343 22.45 -38.40 0.60
CA ALA A 343 22.85 -39.72 0.14
C ALA A 343 23.35 -40.60 1.30
N ALA A 344 24.22 -40.06 2.18
CA ALA A 344 24.69 -40.77 3.36
C ALA A 344 23.54 -41.07 4.34
N LEU A 345 22.66 -40.10 4.57
CA LEU A 345 21.45 -40.29 5.36
C LEU A 345 20.57 -41.42 4.77
N GLY A 346 20.41 -41.45 3.45
CA GLY A 346 19.67 -42.50 2.76
C GLY A 346 20.26 -43.91 2.98
N GLN A 347 21.59 -44.03 2.99
CA GLN A 347 22.28 -45.28 3.30
C GLN A 347 22.12 -45.70 4.76
N GLU A 348 22.24 -44.76 5.70
CA GLU A 348 22.03 -45.03 7.13
C GLU A 348 20.57 -45.49 7.39
N LEU A 349 19.59 -44.86 6.72
CA LEU A 349 18.18 -45.25 6.78
C LEU A 349 17.95 -46.66 6.23
N ALA A 350 18.55 -46.98 5.07
CA ALA A 350 18.47 -48.31 4.47
C ALA A 350 19.01 -49.40 5.40
N GLN A 351 20.18 -49.17 6.01
CA GLN A 351 20.80 -50.12 6.92
C GLN A 351 19.99 -50.31 8.20
N ARG A 352 19.50 -49.21 8.79
CA ARG A 352 18.80 -49.25 10.09
C ARG A 352 17.39 -49.82 9.98
N PHE A 353 16.67 -49.49 8.92
CA PHE A 353 15.26 -49.86 8.76
C PHE A 353 15.04 -50.93 7.69
N GLY A 354 16.10 -51.47 7.06
CA GLY A 354 15.98 -52.52 6.05
C GLY A 354 15.10 -52.11 4.86
N ILE A 355 15.25 -50.87 4.40
CA ILE A 355 14.57 -50.31 3.23
C ILE A 355 15.58 -50.08 2.11
N ASN A 356 15.11 -49.88 0.87
CA ASN A 356 15.99 -49.44 -0.21
C ASN A 356 16.51 -48.03 0.09
N ALA A 357 17.80 -47.79 -0.19
CA ALA A 357 18.40 -46.47 0.00
C ALA A 357 17.67 -45.42 -0.87
N PRO A 358 17.06 -44.38 -0.25
CA PRO A 358 16.44 -43.29 -0.99
C PRO A 358 17.42 -42.59 -1.92
N ALA A 359 17.02 -42.36 -3.17
CA ALA A 359 17.78 -41.56 -4.11
C ALA A 359 17.63 -40.06 -3.80
N VAL A 360 18.73 -39.31 -3.94
CA VAL A 360 18.71 -37.85 -3.83
C VAL A 360 18.15 -37.27 -5.13
N VAL A 361 17.16 -36.41 -5.00
CA VAL A 361 16.56 -35.65 -6.08
C VAL A 361 16.89 -34.17 -5.87
N THR A 362 17.10 -33.42 -6.95
CA THR A 362 17.38 -31.99 -6.89
C THR A 362 16.42 -31.21 -7.78
N SER A 363 16.29 -29.92 -7.51
CA SER A 363 15.54 -28.98 -8.35
C SER A 363 16.18 -28.72 -9.73
N GLY A 364 17.33 -29.32 -10.02
CA GLY A 364 18.13 -29.04 -11.21
C GLY A 364 18.96 -27.75 -11.11
N GLU A 365 19.47 -27.29 -12.26
CA GLU A 365 20.32 -26.10 -12.35
C GLU A 365 19.53 -24.78 -12.33
N GLY A 366 18.23 -24.83 -12.66
CA GLY A 366 17.33 -23.68 -12.63
C GLY A 366 17.03 -23.21 -11.22
N TRP A 367 16.67 -21.93 -11.10
CA TRP A 367 16.12 -21.35 -9.87
C TRP A 367 14.63 -21.66 -9.81
N ILE A 368 14.14 -22.03 -8.63
CA ILE A 368 12.71 -22.23 -8.38
C ILE A 368 12.21 -21.09 -7.49
N GLU A 369 11.11 -20.47 -7.86
CA GLU A 369 10.44 -19.49 -7.01
C GLU A 369 9.75 -20.18 -5.83
N VAL A 370 9.69 -19.52 -4.67
CA VAL A 370 9.08 -20.14 -3.49
C VAL A 370 7.63 -20.56 -3.73
N GLU A 371 6.90 -19.84 -4.60
CA GLU A 371 5.52 -20.16 -4.98
C GLU A 371 5.39 -21.45 -5.80
N ASP A 372 6.39 -21.75 -6.64
CA ASP A 372 6.40 -22.93 -7.51
C ASP A 372 6.68 -24.24 -6.76
N ILE A 373 7.14 -24.19 -5.50
CA ILE A 373 7.34 -25.37 -4.66
C ILE A 373 6.05 -26.18 -4.54
N ALA A 374 4.89 -25.52 -4.54
CA ALA A 374 3.59 -26.17 -4.47
C ALA A 374 3.31 -27.09 -5.67
N ALA A 375 3.92 -26.84 -6.83
CA ALA A 375 3.77 -27.64 -8.04
C ALA A 375 4.70 -28.87 -8.08
N ILE A 376 5.68 -28.97 -7.17
CA ILE A 376 6.61 -30.10 -7.13
C ILE A 376 5.86 -31.35 -6.61
N PRO A 377 5.78 -32.44 -7.40
CA PRO A 377 5.05 -33.65 -6.99
C PRO A 377 5.51 -34.19 -5.63
N GLY A 378 4.54 -34.44 -4.74
CA GLY A 378 4.77 -34.92 -3.37
C GLY A 378 5.25 -33.84 -2.39
N ILE A 379 6.25 -33.04 -2.75
CA ILE A 379 6.81 -31.99 -1.88
C ILE A 379 5.80 -30.86 -1.63
N GLY A 380 5.06 -30.45 -2.66
CA GLY A 380 4.16 -29.29 -2.57
C GLY A 380 3.07 -29.44 -1.50
N THR A 381 2.68 -30.67 -1.19
CA THR A 381 1.68 -31.02 -0.17
C THR A 381 2.30 -31.51 1.14
N ALA A 382 3.61 -31.80 1.15
CA ALA A 382 4.29 -32.31 2.33
C ALA A 382 4.33 -31.26 3.47
N SER A 383 4.10 -31.73 4.68
CA SER A 383 4.05 -30.89 5.88
C SER A 383 4.67 -31.57 7.10
N SER A 384 5.03 -30.76 8.10
CA SER A 384 5.60 -31.25 9.36
C SER A 384 4.80 -30.76 10.55
N LYS A 385 4.49 -31.69 11.46
CA LYS A 385 3.87 -31.44 12.77
C LYS A 385 4.89 -31.17 13.87
N ARG A 386 6.19 -31.15 13.54
CA ARG A 386 7.26 -31.02 14.54
C ARG A 386 7.53 -29.58 14.98
N VAL A 387 6.89 -28.60 14.35
CA VAL A 387 7.10 -27.19 14.66
C VAL A 387 5.76 -26.51 14.88
N GLY A 388 5.55 -25.97 16.08
CA GLY A 388 4.32 -25.28 16.44
C GLY A 388 3.11 -26.21 16.65
N ALA A 389 1.92 -25.61 16.74
CA ALA A 389 0.65 -26.32 16.97
C ALA A 389 -0.06 -26.76 15.68
N SER A 390 0.37 -26.25 14.52
CA SER A 390 -0.25 -26.49 13.22
C SER A 390 0.77 -27.07 12.24
N ASP A 391 0.29 -27.85 11.27
CA ASP A 391 1.11 -28.43 10.21
C ASP A 391 1.78 -27.33 9.38
N VAL A 392 3.11 -27.36 9.31
CA VAL A 392 3.91 -26.41 8.53
C VAL A 392 4.30 -27.04 7.20
N LYS A 393 3.93 -26.42 6.07
CA LYS A 393 4.25 -26.91 4.72
C LYS A 393 5.67 -26.57 4.29
N VAL A 394 6.22 -27.30 3.32
CA VAL A 394 7.56 -27.03 2.74
C VAL A 394 7.69 -25.58 2.28
N GLN A 395 6.68 -25.05 1.60
CA GLN A 395 6.68 -23.66 1.13
C GLN A 395 6.81 -22.65 2.28
N GLN A 396 6.22 -22.93 3.45
CA GLN A 396 6.31 -22.05 4.62
C GLN A 396 7.71 -22.09 5.23
N PHE A 397 8.35 -23.27 5.29
CA PHE A 397 9.76 -23.37 5.69
C PHE A 397 10.67 -22.62 4.70
N ALA A 398 10.46 -22.80 3.40
CA ALA A 398 11.20 -22.09 2.35
C ALA A 398 11.02 -20.56 2.43
N SER A 399 9.81 -20.09 2.70
CA SER A 399 9.51 -18.65 2.85
C SER A 399 10.18 -18.04 4.08
N ALA A 400 10.39 -18.85 5.13
CA ALA A 400 10.95 -18.43 6.41
C ALA A 400 12.49 -18.47 6.47
N LEU A 401 13.16 -18.71 5.33
CA LEU A 401 14.61 -18.78 5.26
C LEU A 401 15.26 -17.48 5.77
N LYS A 402 16.32 -17.63 6.55
CA LYS A 402 17.19 -16.53 6.99
C LYS A 402 17.60 -15.63 5.83
N GLU A 403 17.92 -16.24 4.70
CA GLU A 403 18.35 -15.58 3.47
C GLU A 403 17.28 -14.64 2.89
N PHE A 404 16.00 -14.85 3.22
CA PHE A 404 14.86 -14.05 2.76
C PHE A 404 14.34 -13.06 3.80
N GLY A 405 15.08 -12.84 4.89
CA GLY A 405 14.68 -11.98 6.01
C GLY A 405 14.30 -12.76 7.28
N GLY A 406 14.13 -14.08 7.16
CA GLY A 406 13.94 -14.98 8.29
C GLY A 406 12.58 -14.90 8.99
N SER A 407 12.33 -15.84 9.89
CA SER A 407 11.18 -15.84 10.80
C SER A 407 11.63 -16.13 12.23
N PRO A 408 11.21 -15.36 13.24
CA PRO A 408 11.53 -15.64 14.63
C PRO A 408 10.83 -16.90 15.16
N THR A 409 9.70 -17.29 14.56
CA THR A 409 8.92 -18.47 14.96
C THR A 409 9.30 -19.74 14.21
N LEU A 410 9.94 -19.59 13.04
CA LEU A 410 10.30 -20.69 12.15
C LEU A 410 11.74 -20.50 11.63
N PRO A 411 12.76 -20.66 12.49
CA PRO A 411 14.14 -20.45 12.08
C PRO A 411 14.57 -21.53 11.09
N THR A 412 14.77 -21.13 9.84
CA THR A 412 15.29 -21.97 8.77
C THR A 412 16.41 -21.25 8.03
N GLN A 413 17.33 -21.99 7.42
CA GLN A 413 18.43 -21.39 6.67
C GLN A 413 18.98 -22.35 5.62
N ARG A 414 19.67 -21.80 4.62
CA ARG A 414 20.39 -22.59 3.62
C ARG A 414 21.40 -23.54 4.28
N GLY A 415 21.54 -24.73 3.70
CA GLY A 415 22.50 -25.75 4.14
C GLY A 415 22.05 -26.55 5.36
N VAL A 416 20.89 -26.24 5.95
CA VAL A 416 20.27 -27.01 7.03
C VAL A 416 19.02 -27.70 6.51
N ALA A 417 18.89 -29.00 6.77
CA ALA A 417 17.70 -29.74 6.38
C ALA A 417 16.50 -29.32 7.24
N PHE A 418 15.33 -29.23 6.61
CA PHE A 418 14.07 -29.04 7.32
C PHE A 418 13.76 -30.25 8.19
N PRO A 419 12.91 -30.10 9.22
CA PRO A 419 12.32 -31.25 9.90
C PRO A 419 11.70 -32.21 8.88
N THR A 420 11.71 -33.51 9.17
CA THR A 420 11.09 -34.48 8.25
C THR A 420 9.62 -34.11 8.03
N LEU A 421 9.22 -34.12 6.75
CA LEU A 421 7.86 -33.80 6.31
C LEU A 421 7.17 -35.09 5.86
N ALA A 422 5.85 -35.10 5.88
CA ALA A 422 5.01 -36.18 5.39
C ALA A 422 3.98 -35.64 4.40
N ASP A 423 3.75 -36.35 3.31
CA ASP A 423 2.59 -36.08 2.45
C ASP A 423 1.31 -36.61 3.13
N PRO A 424 0.25 -35.79 3.26
CA PRO A 424 -0.99 -36.23 3.92
C PRO A 424 -1.72 -37.37 3.18
N THR A 425 -1.48 -37.57 1.88
CA THR A 425 -2.21 -38.55 1.07
C THR A 425 -1.44 -39.87 0.94
N SER A 426 -0.23 -39.82 0.38
CA SER A 426 0.62 -41.00 0.19
C SER A 426 1.32 -41.45 1.46
N ARG A 427 1.43 -40.55 2.45
CA ARG A 427 2.18 -40.75 3.70
C ARG A 427 3.69 -40.89 3.53
N ASP A 428 4.20 -40.61 2.33
CA ASP A 428 5.63 -40.63 2.06
C ASP A 428 6.36 -39.58 2.91
N LEU A 429 7.56 -39.92 3.37
CA LEU A 429 8.38 -39.01 4.16
C LEU A 429 9.40 -38.32 3.26
N PHE A 430 9.60 -37.03 3.52
CA PHE A 430 10.53 -36.18 2.80
C PHE A 430 11.54 -35.59 3.77
N VAL A 431 12.81 -35.65 3.40
CA VAL A 431 13.87 -34.84 4.02
C VAL A 431 14.35 -33.87 2.96
N VAL A 432 14.09 -32.58 3.19
CA VAL A 432 14.35 -31.50 2.22
C VAL A 432 15.43 -30.59 2.77
N ARG A 433 16.36 -30.16 1.93
CA ARG A 433 17.38 -29.17 2.26
C ARG A 433 17.48 -28.13 1.15
N VAL A 434 17.64 -26.87 1.55
CA VAL A 434 17.91 -25.77 0.62
C VAL A 434 19.41 -25.72 0.36
N VAL A 435 19.80 -25.92 -0.89
CA VAL A 435 21.20 -25.93 -1.33
C VAL A 435 21.68 -24.52 -1.63
N ASP A 436 20.83 -23.72 -2.28
CA ASP A 436 21.12 -22.32 -2.57
C ASP A 436 19.87 -21.44 -2.50
N ALA A 437 20.06 -20.15 -2.26
CA ALA A 437 18.98 -19.18 -2.08
C ALA A 437 19.38 -17.79 -2.56
N GLN A 438 18.48 -17.13 -3.29
CA GLN A 438 18.60 -15.75 -3.75
C GLN A 438 17.40 -14.93 -3.24
N PRO A 439 17.63 -13.92 -2.38
CA PRO A 439 16.55 -13.06 -1.92
C PRO A 439 15.97 -12.23 -3.05
N ALA A 440 14.72 -11.83 -2.86
CA ALA A 440 14.00 -10.97 -3.78
C ALA A 440 14.77 -9.68 -4.01
N ARG A 441 15.08 -9.41 -5.28
CA ARG A 441 15.91 -8.28 -5.70
C ARG A 441 15.36 -7.65 -6.96
N ALA A 442 15.81 -6.44 -7.25
CA ALA A 442 15.58 -5.85 -8.55
C ALA A 442 16.30 -6.65 -9.64
N ALA A 443 15.65 -6.82 -10.79
CA ALA A 443 16.33 -7.25 -11.99
C ALA A 443 17.37 -6.19 -12.39
N THR A 444 18.58 -6.63 -12.72
CA THR A 444 19.71 -5.73 -13.02
C THR A 444 19.98 -5.62 -14.52
N THR A 445 19.54 -6.61 -15.29
CA THR A 445 19.73 -6.67 -16.74
C THR A 445 18.42 -7.00 -17.44
N VAL A 446 18.31 -6.59 -18.70
CA VAL A 446 17.15 -6.90 -19.54
C VAL A 446 17.00 -8.42 -19.72
N ASP A 447 18.11 -9.16 -19.79
CA ASP A 447 18.11 -10.61 -20.04
C ASP A 447 17.42 -11.41 -18.95
N GLU A 448 17.47 -10.95 -17.69
CA GLU A 448 16.81 -11.61 -16.56
C GLU A 448 15.28 -11.60 -16.67
N VAL A 449 14.70 -10.59 -17.34
CA VAL A 449 13.25 -10.33 -17.38
C VAL A 449 12.76 -9.98 -18.79
N ARG A 450 13.50 -10.37 -19.83
CA ARG A 450 13.27 -9.93 -21.22
C ARG A 450 11.87 -10.28 -21.70
N ALA A 451 11.43 -11.51 -21.46
CA ALA A 451 10.11 -11.97 -21.89
C ALA A 451 8.97 -11.15 -21.27
N ASP A 452 9.09 -10.80 -19.99
CA ASP A 452 8.10 -9.98 -19.30
C ASP A 452 8.12 -8.52 -19.81
N LEU A 453 9.31 -7.95 -20.01
CA LEU A 453 9.48 -6.60 -20.57
C LEU A 453 8.90 -6.48 -22.00
N GLU A 454 9.20 -7.45 -22.87
CA GLU A 454 8.69 -7.50 -24.24
C GLU A 454 7.17 -7.63 -24.26
N ALA A 455 6.60 -8.47 -23.38
CA ALA A 455 5.15 -8.63 -23.26
C ALA A 455 4.47 -7.33 -22.79
N ASP A 456 5.03 -6.66 -21.78
CA ASP A 456 4.48 -5.42 -21.25
C ASP A 456 4.58 -4.25 -22.24
N LEU A 457 5.70 -4.10 -22.95
CA LEU A 457 5.84 -3.06 -23.98
C LEU A 457 4.97 -3.34 -25.20
N LYS A 458 4.82 -4.61 -25.59
CA LYS A 458 3.84 -5.00 -26.62
C LYS A 458 2.43 -4.60 -26.19
N ARG A 459 2.06 -4.83 -24.93
CA ARG A 459 0.76 -4.42 -24.38
C ARG A 459 0.54 -2.91 -24.46
N VAL A 460 1.57 -2.10 -24.18
CA VAL A 460 1.51 -0.63 -24.35
C VAL A 460 1.28 -0.26 -25.82
N ALA A 461 2.07 -0.80 -26.73
CA ALA A 461 1.96 -0.50 -28.15
C ALA A 461 0.60 -0.91 -28.74
N VAL A 462 0.06 -2.07 -28.34
CA VAL A 462 -1.29 -2.51 -28.72
C VAL A 462 -2.35 -1.53 -28.19
N TYR A 463 -2.22 -1.10 -26.92
CA TYR A 463 -3.13 -0.11 -26.34
C TYR A 463 -3.08 1.23 -27.08
N ASP A 464 -1.89 1.73 -27.41
CA ASP A 464 -1.74 2.99 -28.14
C ASP A 464 -2.42 2.93 -29.51
N ILE A 465 -2.29 1.80 -30.23
CA ILE A 465 -3.01 1.57 -31.48
C ILE A 465 -4.52 1.57 -31.25
N LEU A 466 -5.03 0.90 -30.21
CA LEU A 466 -6.45 0.92 -29.88
C LEU A 466 -6.97 2.32 -29.53
N ALA A 467 -6.18 3.10 -28.80
CA ALA A 467 -6.53 4.46 -28.40
C ALA A 467 -6.66 5.40 -29.61
N THR A 468 -5.99 5.13 -30.73
CA THR A 468 -6.21 5.87 -31.99
C THR A 468 -7.48 5.45 -32.74
N ARG A 469 -8.09 4.30 -32.39
CA ARG A 469 -9.22 3.69 -33.11
C ARG A 469 -10.55 3.85 -32.39
N LEU A 470 -10.65 4.68 -31.34
CA LEU A 470 -11.86 4.80 -30.52
C LEU A 470 -13.10 5.16 -31.36
N ASP A 471 -12.97 6.12 -32.28
CA ASP A 471 -14.09 6.53 -33.14
C ASP A 471 -14.52 5.43 -34.13
N ALA A 472 -13.55 4.70 -34.69
CA ALA A 472 -13.84 3.56 -35.56
C ALA A 472 -14.53 2.43 -34.80
N LEU A 473 -14.04 2.10 -33.60
CA LEU A 473 -14.68 1.13 -32.70
C LEU A 473 -16.11 1.53 -32.34
N ARG A 474 -16.34 2.83 -32.07
CA ARG A 474 -17.67 3.37 -31.78
C ARG A 474 -18.61 3.22 -32.97
N GLN A 475 -18.13 3.50 -34.19
CA GLN A 475 -18.91 3.33 -35.41
C GLN A 475 -19.26 1.86 -35.65
N THR A 476 -18.28 0.95 -35.63
CA THR A 476 -18.52 -0.49 -35.82
C THR A 476 -19.47 -1.05 -34.76
N ALA A 477 -19.30 -0.70 -33.49
CA ALA A 477 -20.19 -1.14 -32.42
C ALA A 477 -21.62 -0.58 -32.59
N ALA A 478 -21.78 0.63 -33.13
CA ALA A 478 -23.09 1.20 -33.40
C ALA A 478 -23.78 0.59 -34.63
N THR A 479 -23.04 0.23 -35.68
CA THR A 479 -23.60 -0.29 -36.95
C THR A 479 -23.78 -1.80 -36.95
N GLU A 480 -22.79 -2.55 -36.43
CA GLU A 480 -22.71 -4.01 -36.51
C GLU A 480 -22.88 -4.69 -35.15
N GLY A 481 -22.87 -3.92 -34.06
CA GLY A 481 -23.01 -4.40 -32.69
C GLY A 481 -21.68 -4.83 -32.06
N LEU A 482 -21.72 -5.06 -30.74
CA LEU A 482 -20.53 -5.42 -29.96
C LEU A 482 -19.95 -6.79 -30.33
N GLY A 483 -20.77 -7.72 -30.84
CA GLY A 483 -20.32 -9.03 -31.30
C GLY A 483 -19.34 -8.95 -32.47
N ALA A 484 -19.52 -8.01 -33.40
CA ALA A 484 -18.61 -7.81 -34.54
C ALA A 484 -17.25 -7.26 -34.10
N VAL A 485 -17.25 -6.30 -33.17
CA VAL A 485 -16.02 -5.79 -32.54
C VAL A 485 -15.33 -6.92 -31.77
N GLY A 486 -16.09 -7.71 -30.99
CA GLY A 486 -15.59 -8.87 -30.27
C GLY A 486 -14.96 -9.91 -31.18
N ALA A 487 -15.60 -10.27 -32.30
CA ALA A 487 -15.08 -11.23 -33.27
C ALA A 487 -13.78 -10.75 -33.93
N THR A 488 -13.64 -9.45 -34.19
CA THR A 488 -12.43 -8.85 -34.78
C THR A 488 -11.23 -8.97 -33.85
N TYR A 489 -11.43 -8.79 -32.55
CA TYR A 489 -10.35 -8.73 -31.55
C TYR A 489 -10.26 -9.98 -30.65
N GLY A 490 -11.11 -10.98 -30.84
CA GLY A 490 -11.17 -12.18 -30.01
C GLY A 490 -11.69 -11.94 -28.59
N ALA A 491 -12.52 -10.90 -28.39
CA ALA A 491 -13.10 -10.54 -27.10
C ALA A 491 -14.60 -10.88 -27.03
N VAL A 492 -15.10 -11.18 -25.83
CA VAL A 492 -16.50 -11.59 -25.62
C VAL A 492 -17.25 -10.50 -24.86
N SER A 493 -18.38 -10.06 -25.41
CA SER A 493 -19.26 -9.09 -24.74
C SER A 493 -20.01 -9.74 -23.57
N GLN A 494 -20.14 -9.02 -22.47
CA GLN A 494 -20.82 -9.45 -21.26
C GLN A 494 -22.04 -8.55 -21.01
N PRO A 495 -23.22 -9.12 -20.75
CA PRO A 495 -24.37 -8.31 -20.35
C PRO A 495 -24.19 -7.81 -18.91
N PHE A 496 -24.70 -6.62 -18.64
CA PHE A 496 -24.84 -6.07 -17.30
C PHE A 496 -26.26 -5.55 -17.09
N SER A 497 -26.70 -5.59 -15.83
CA SER A 497 -28.00 -5.06 -15.42
C SER A 497 -27.90 -4.34 -14.09
N GLY A 498 -28.62 -3.23 -13.93
CA GLY A 498 -28.65 -2.47 -12.70
C GLY A 498 -27.32 -1.81 -12.34
N LEU A 499 -26.48 -1.48 -13.34
CA LEU A 499 -25.17 -0.87 -13.11
C LEU A 499 -25.35 0.60 -12.73
N SER A 500 -24.84 1.02 -11.56
CA SER A 500 -24.91 2.39 -11.08
C SER A 500 -23.56 2.85 -10.51
N GLU A 501 -23.36 4.17 -10.43
CA GLU A 501 -22.17 4.75 -9.81
C GLU A 501 -22.06 4.36 -8.34
N VAL A 502 -23.21 4.34 -7.64
CA VAL A 502 -23.28 3.95 -6.24
C VAL A 502 -24.34 2.89 -6.02
N ASN A 503 -24.00 1.89 -5.24
CA ASN A 503 -24.97 0.90 -4.79
C ASN A 503 -25.96 1.53 -3.80
N THR A 504 -27.24 1.56 -4.18
CA THR A 504 -28.35 2.15 -3.41
C THR A 504 -28.53 1.51 -2.03
N GLN A 505 -28.22 0.22 -1.87
CA GLN A 505 -28.24 -0.46 -0.58
C GLN A 505 -27.17 0.05 0.39
N PHE A 506 -26.06 0.60 -0.11
CA PHE A 506 -25.01 1.19 0.74
C PHE A 506 -25.22 2.68 0.99
N LEU A 507 -25.94 3.38 0.10
CA LEU A 507 -26.35 4.77 0.31
C LEU A 507 -27.16 4.96 1.60
N GLN A 508 -28.02 4.00 1.97
CA GLN A 508 -28.78 4.07 3.24
C GLN A 508 -27.88 4.09 4.49
N PHE A 509 -26.68 3.49 4.39
CA PHE A 509 -25.67 3.47 5.45
C PHE A 509 -24.66 4.63 5.34
N GLY A 510 -24.85 5.56 4.40
CA GLY A 510 -23.95 6.70 4.19
C GLY A 510 -22.62 6.35 3.52
N MET A 511 -22.53 5.19 2.86
CA MET A 511 -21.31 4.71 2.19
C MET A 511 -21.48 4.74 0.67
N ARG A 512 -20.48 5.28 -0.06
CA ARG A 512 -20.39 5.14 -1.52
C ARG A 512 -19.58 3.90 -1.86
N MET A 513 -20.24 2.88 -2.41
CA MET A 513 -19.60 1.69 -2.94
C MET A 513 -19.97 1.57 -4.41
N GLY A 514 -18.96 1.56 -5.28
CA GLY A 514 -19.15 1.39 -6.72
C GLY A 514 -19.62 -0.02 -7.08
N VAL A 515 -20.49 -0.12 -8.08
CA VAL A 515 -20.87 -1.42 -8.65
C VAL A 515 -19.80 -1.84 -9.66
N PRO A 516 -19.26 -3.08 -9.58
CA PRO A 516 -18.22 -3.51 -10.50
C PRO A 516 -18.78 -3.69 -11.92
N ILE A 517 -18.05 -3.19 -12.90
CA ILE A 517 -18.32 -3.38 -14.33
C ILE A 517 -17.82 -4.78 -14.74
N PRO A 518 -18.64 -5.63 -15.39
CA PRO A 518 -18.20 -6.95 -15.83
C PRO A 518 -16.93 -6.89 -16.69
N GLY A 519 -15.95 -7.74 -16.38
CA GLY A 519 -14.66 -7.79 -17.08
C GLY A 519 -13.66 -6.68 -16.72
N LEU A 520 -14.06 -5.63 -16.00
CA LEU A 520 -13.19 -4.49 -15.63
C LEU A 520 -13.06 -4.28 -14.12
N GLY A 521 -14.09 -4.62 -13.34
CA GLY A 521 -14.16 -4.33 -11.91
C GLY A 521 -14.63 -2.90 -11.62
N ILE A 522 -14.20 -2.32 -10.51
CA ILE A 522 -14.53 -0.94 -10.15
C ILE A 522 -13.52 -0.01 -10.82
N ASP A 523 -14.01 0.85 -11.71
CA ASP A 523 -13.22 1.85 -12.43
C ASP A 523 -14.02 3.16 -12.57
N GLU A 524 -13.53 4.23 -11.95
CA GLU A 524 -14.22 5.53 -11.88
C GLU A 524 -14.32 6.19 -13.27
N THR A 525 -13.29 6.08 -14.10
CA THR A 525 -13.26 6.68 -15.44
C THR A 525 -14.28 6.02 -16.35
N ALA A 526 -14.32 4.68 -16.34
CA ALA A 526 -15.30 3.91 -17.10
C ALA A 526 -16.73 4.19 -16.62
N MET A 527 -16.97 4.17 -15.31
CA MET A 527 -18.29 4.40 -14.73
C MET A 527 -18.81 5.81 -15.03
N SER A 528 -17.99 6.84 -14.82
CA SER A 528 -18.35 8.24 -15.09
C SER A 528 -18.74 8.44 -16.56
N ALA A 529 -18.02 7.81 -17.49
CA ALA A 529 -18.35 7.88 -18.91
C ALA A 529 -19.69 7.20 -19.25
N LEU A 530 -20.00 6.05 -18.63
CA LEU A 530 -21.30 5.39 -18.78
C LEU A 530 -22.44 6.24 -18.24
N VAL A 531 -22.29 6.79 -17.03
CA VAL A 531 -23.29 7.68 -16.41
C VAL A 531 -23.51 8.93 -17.27
N LYS A 532 -22.44 9.56 -17.76
CA LYS A 532 -22.54 10.73 -18.63
C LYS A 532 -23.30 10.42 -19.93
N ALA A 533 -23.03 9.27 -20.55
CA ALA A 533 -23.76 8.83 -21.73
C ALA A 533 -25.23 8.53 -21.42
N GLY A 534 -25.50 7.86 -20.30
CA GLY A 534 -26.86 7.55 -19.86
C GLY A 534 -27.69 8.79 -19.57
N MET A 535 -27.09 9.82 -18.97
CA MET A 535 -27.75 11.10 -18.70
C MET A 535 -28.09 11.88 -19.97
N ALA A 536 -27.29 11.74 -21.04
CA ALA A 536 -27.51 12.40 -22.33
C ALA A 536 -28.62 11.76 -23.17
N LEU A 537 -29.03 10.52 -22.85
CA LEU A 537 -30.09 9.83 -23.59
C LEU A 537 -31.48 10.40 -23.27
N PRO A 538 -32.41 10.37 -24.25
CA PRO A 538 -33.76 10.89 -24.09
C PRO A 538 -34.52 10.13 -23.01
N THR A 539 -35.33 10.86 -22.23
CA THR A 539 -36.15 10.31 -21.13
C THR A 539 -37.59 10.02 -21.53
N ASP A 540 -38.02 10.51 -22.70
CA ASP A 540 -39.40 10.43 -23.20
C ASP A 540 -39.66 9.17 -24.05
N LYS A 541 -38.61 8.39 -24.36
CA LYS A 541 -38.68 7.20 -25.22
C LYS A 541 -37.77 6.08 -24.72
N PRO A 542 -38.07 4.82 -25.06
CA PRO A 542 -37.17 3.69 -24.81
C PRO A 542 -35.76 3.95 -25.38
N VAL A 543 -34.73 3.56 -24.63
CA VAL A 543 -33.31 3.69 -25.05
C VAL A 543 -33.03 2.97 -26.38
N ALA A 544 -33.79 1.93 -26.70
CA ALA A 544 -33.71 1.22 -27.97
C ALA A 544 -34.03 2.09 -29.19
N ASP A 545 -34.85 3.14 -29.03
CA ASP A 545 -35.27 4.06 -30.09
C ASP A 545 -34.28 5.23 -30.29
N ALA A 546 -33.33 5.41 -29.38
CA ALA A 546 -32.26 6.38 -29.53
C ALA A 546 -31.26 5.92 -30.62
N PRO A 547 -30.61 6.87 -31.35
CA PRO A 547 -29.60 6.53 -32.33
C PRO A 547 -28.51 5.61 -31.75
N ALA A 548 -28.11 4.60 -32.51
CA ALA A 548 -27.15 3.60 -32.04
C ALA A 548 -25.80 4.22 -31.59
N LEU A 549 -25.39 5.34 -32.20
CA LEU A 549 -24.19 6.08 -31.79
C LEU A 549 -24.31 6.78 -30.43
N ASP A 550 -25.51 7.19 -30.04
CA ASP A 550 -25.76 7.91 -28.78
C ASP A 550 -25.82 6.94 -27.59
N ARG A 551 -26.22 5.69 -27.84
CA ARG A 551 -26.21 4.60 -26.84
C ARG A 551 -24.91 3.79 -26.80
N THR A 552 -23.97 4.03 -27.71
CA THR A 552 -22.66 3.36 -27.75
C THR A 552 -21.59 4.24 -27.13
N VAL A 553 -20.92 3.72 -26.11
CA VAL A 553 -19.90 4.39 -25.31
C VAL A 553 -18.56 3.70 -25.54
N VAL A 554 -17.53 4.48 -25.88
CA VAL A 554 -16.16 3.97 -26.03
C VAL A 554 -15.22 4.81 -25.18
N VAL A 555 -14.45 4.16 -24.31
CA VAL A 555 -13.57 4.82 -23.33
C VAL A 555 -12.21 4.16 -23.33
N ALA A 556 -11.16 4.96 -23.46
CA ALA A 556 -9.79 4.52 -23.28
C ALA A 556 -9.43 4.51 -21.78
N LEU A 557 -8.86 3.41 -21.31
CA LEU A 557 -8.48 3.19 -19.92
C LEU A 557 -6.95 2.99 -19.83
N PRO A 558 -6.17 4.09 -19.78
CA PRO A 558 -4.71 4.02 -19.87
C PRO A 558 -4.07 3.27 -18.71
N ASP A 559 -4.64 3.35 -17.51
CA ASP A 559 -4.11 2.68 -16.32
C ASP A 559 -4.32 1.16 -16.32
N ARG A 560 -5.27 0.70 -17.14
CA ARG A 560 -5.56 -0.73 -17.34
C ARG A 560 -5.04 -1.26 -18.68
N LEU A 561 -4.51 -0.38 -19.53
CA LEU A 561 -4.14 -0.69 -20.92
C LEU A 561 -5.29 -1.39 -21.67
N ALA A 562 -6.50 -0.88 -21.49
CA ALA A 562 -7.71 -1.46 -22.07
C ALA A 562 -8.58 -0.38 -22.71
N VAL A 563 -9.46 -0.79 -23.63
CA VAL A 563 -10.54 0.04 -24.15
C VAL A 563 -11.87 -0.62 -23.81
N MET A 564 -12.76 0.13 -23.18
CA MET A 564 -14.13 -0.30 -22.93
C MET A 564 -15.01 0.14 -24.09
N VAL A 565 -15.81 -0.78 -24.62
CA VAL A 565 -16.88 -0.51 -25.59
C VAL A 565 -18.18 -1.03 -24.97
N ALA A 566 -19.13 -0.14 -24.69
CA ALA A 566 -20.40 -0.50 -24.09
C ALA A 566 -21.56 -0.03 -24.96
N GLN A 567 -22.66 -0.77 -24.93
CA GLN A 567 -23.90 -0.38 -25.58
C GLN A 567 -25.03 -0.44 -24.55
N LEU A 568 -25.63 0.72 -24.28
CA LEU A 568 -26.75 0.86 -23.36
C LEU A 568 -28.02 0.36 -24.03
N ARG A 569 -28.75 -0.52 -23.33
CA ARG A 569 -30.04 -1.06 -23.76
C ARG A 569 -31.20 -0.50 -22.94
N GLY A 570 -30.95 -0.16 -21.69
CA GLY A 570 -31.94 0.35 -20.75
C GLY A 570 -31.30 1.29 -19.75
N ILE A 571 -32.08 2.28 -19.31
CA ILE A 571 -31.71 3.19 -18.25
C ILE A 571 -32.94 3.35 -17.38
N ASP A 572 -32.76 3.15 -16.09
CA ASP A 572 -33.77 3.47 -15.10
C ASP A 572 -33.27 4.64 -14.25
N ARG A 573 -34.11 5.68 -14.17
CA ARG A 573 -33.81 6.90 -13.41
C ARG A 573 -34.76 6.93 -12.23
N MET A 574 -34.20 7.20 -11.06
CA MET A 574 -34.95 7.35 -9.83
C MET A 574 -36.15 8.29 -10.01
N ASP A 575 -37.30 7.85 -9.50
CA ASP A 575 -38.53 8.63 -9.59
C ASP A 575 -38.56 9.78 -8.56
N SER A 576 -39.51 10.70 -8.73
CA SER A 576 -39.63 11.86 -7.84
C SER A 576 -40.01 11.50 -6.38
N ALA A 577 -40.66 10.36 -6.15
CA ALA A 577 -41.07 9.92 -4.82
C ALA A 577 -39.91 9.26 -4.05
N GLU A 578 -39.09 8.48 -4.75
CA GLU A 578 -37.87 7.87 -4.27
C GLU A 578 -36.79 8.93 -3.97
N TYR A 579 -36.67 9.96 -4.83
CA TYR A 579 -35.86 11.14 -4.52
C TYR A 579 -36.33 11.83 -3.24
N GLN A 580 -37.63 12.04 -3.04
CA GLN A 580 -38.16 12.68 -1.83
C GLN A 580 -37.91 11.82 -0.57
N ALA A 581 -38.01 10.50 -0.68
CA ALA A 581 -37.68 9.58 0.40
C ALA A 581 -36.20 9.67 0.81
N LEU A 582 -35.29 9.75 -0.17
CA LEU A 582 -33.86 9.88 0.09
C LEU A 582 -33.44 11.30 0.55
N ALA A 583 -34.11 12.33 0.04
CA ALA A 583 -33.82 13.74 0.38
C ALA A 583 -34.33 14.11 1.77
N SER A 584 -35.50 13.60 2.19
CA SER A 584 -36.05 13.83 3.54
C SER A 584 -35.19 13.22 4.65
N GLY A 585 -34.41 12.18 4.35
CA GLY A 585 -33.46 11.56 5.27
C GLY A 585 -32.19 12.37 5.57
N GLY A 586 -31.95 13.51 4.90
CA GLY A 586 -30.79 14.39 5.12
C GLY A 586 -29.43 13.84 4.69
N ARG A 587 -29.32 12.53 4.40
CA ARG A 587 -28.08 11.82 4.05
C ARG A 587 -27.62 12.09 2.61
N LEU A 588 -28.54 12.29 1.67
CA LEU A 588 -28.20 12.67 0.28
C LEU A 588 -27.39 13.97 0.22
N ARG A 589 -27.71 14.96 1.07
CA ARG A 589 -26.92 16.20 1.15
C ARG A 589 -25.49 15.93 1.62
N GLY A 590 -25.33 15.09 2.64
CA GLY A 590 -24.00 14.74 3.15
C GLY A 590 -23.14 13.97 2.13
N ILE A 591 -23.76 13.13 1.29
CA ILE A 591 -23.05 12.37 0.25
C ILE A 591 -22.76 13.24 -0.98
N ALA A 592 -23.71 14.08 -1.41
CA ALA A 592 -23.48 15.05 -2.49
C ALA A 592 -22.41 16.11 -2.12
N MET A 593 -22.29 16.43 -0.83
CA MET A 593 -21.21 17.29 -0.30
C MET A 593 -19.84 16.59 -0.26
N GLN A 594 -19.74 15.26 -0.42
CA GLN A 594 -18.42 14.60 -0.46
C GLN A 594 -17.62 15.00 -1.70
N ASP A 595 -18.29 15.24 -2.84
CA ASP A 595 -17.63 15.79 -4.03
C ASP A 595 -17.20 17.25 -3.80
N GLU A 596 -17.96 18.02 -3.01
CA GLU A 596 -17.56 19.37 -2.58
C GLU A 596 -16.36 19.35 -1.61
N VAL A 597 -16.08 18.26 -0.88
CA VAL A 597 -14.86 18.16 -0.05
C VAL A 597 -13.59 18.19 -0.91
N LYS A 598 -13.64 17.63 -2.12
CA LYS A 598 -12.53 17.70 -3.09
C LYS A 598 -12.36 19.13 -3.61
N ASP A 599 -13.46 19.81 -3.94
CA ASP A 599 -13.47 21.22 -4.33
C ASP A 599 -13.04 22.15 -3.17
N MET A 600 -13.35 21.82 -1.92
CA MET A 600 -12.94 22.59 -0.74
C MET A 600 -11.44 22.48 -0.46
N GLN A 601 -10.87 21.28 -0.62
CA GLN A 601 -9.41 21.10 -0.55
C GLN A 601 -8.69 21.89 -1.64
N GLU A 602 -9.27 21.99 -2.84
CA GLU A 602 -8.75 22.84 -3.90
C GLU A 602 -8.93 24.33 -3.58
N LEU A 603 -10.09 24.75 -3.06
CA LEU A 603 -10.43 26.14 -2.76
C LEU A 603 -9.62 26.76 -1.63
N PHE A 604 -9.22 25.95 -0.64
CA PHE A 604 -8.30 26.33 0.44
C PHE A 604 -6.86 25.87 0.19
N SER A 605 -6.55 25.31 -0.97
CA SER A 605 -5.18 24.92 -1.29
C SER A 605 -4.24 26.12 -1.30
N TYR A 606 -2.96 25.90 -1.01
CA TYR A 606 -1.96 26.96 -1.04
C TYR A 606 -1.92 27.73 -2.38
N PRO A 607 -1.95 27.07 -3.56
CA PRO A 607 -2.00 27.78 -4.84
C PRO A 607 -3.26 28.64 -5.01
N ALA A 608 -4.42 28.17 -4.55
CA ALA A 608 -5.68 28.93 -4.63
C ALA A 608 -5.65 30.17 -3.73
N LEU A 609 -5.16 30.02 -2.50
CA LEU A 609 -5.00 31.14 -1.55
C LEU A 609 -3.97 32.16 -2.05
N LYS A 610 -2.83 31.72 -2.60
CA LYS A 610 -1.83 32.62 -3.19
C LYS A 610 -2.45 33.48 -4.29
N ARG A 611 -3.23 32.87 -5.18
CA ARG A 611 -3.90 33.57 -6.28
C ARG A 611 -4.93 34.58 -5.77
N ARG A 612 -5.67 34.24 -4.70
CA ARG A 612 -6.74 35.09 -4.15
C ARG A 612 -6.19 36.34 -3.44
N HIS A 613 -5.06 36.20 -2.76
CA HIS A 613 -4.43 37.28 -1.96
C HIS A 613 -3.20 37.90 -2.62
N ASN A 614 -3.02 37.66 -3.93
CA ASN A 614 -1.87 38.07 -4.73
C ASN A 614 -0.54 37.88 -3.97
N PHE A 615 -0.38 36.72 -3.33
CA PHE A 615 0.69 36.47 -2.39
C PHE A 615 1.96 36.02 -3.10
N THR A 616 3.04 36.79 -2.93
CA THR A 616 4.37 36.49 -3.47
C THR A 616 5.42 36.58 -2.38
N THR A 617 6.30 35.59 -2.30
CA THR A 617 7.44 35.65 -1.37
C THR A 617 8.61 36.39 -2.02
N VAL A 618 9.45 37.05 -1.22
CA VAL A 618 10.65 37.74 -1.75
C VAL A 618 11.60 36.74 -2.41
N ALA A 619 11.65 35.48 -1.94
CA ALA A 619 12.43 34.41 -2.57
C ALA A 619 11.94 34.07 -3.99
N GLU A 620 10.63 34.14 -4.25
CA GLU A 620 10.04 33.92 -5.57
C GLU A 620 10.22 35.13 -6.50
N VAL A 621 10.11 36.35 -5.97
CA VAL A 621 10.35 37.60 -6.73
C VAL A 621 11.81 37.73 -7.17
N VAL A 622 12.76 37.21 -6.39
CA VAL A 622 14.19 37.16 -6.75
C VAL A 622 14.52 36.01 -7.71
N ALA A 623 13.64 35.01 -7.83
CA ALA A 623 13.80 33.86 -8.73
C ALA A 623 13.21 34.07 -10.14
N GLU A 624 12.44 35.15 -10.36
CA GLU A 624 12.13 35.65 -11.71
C GLU A 624 13.31 36.50 -12.20
N PRO A 625 14.13 36.03 -13.16
CA PRO A 625 15.04 36.92 -13.85
C PRO A 625 14.19 37.87 -14.68
N ASP A 626 14.44 39.16 -14.50
CA ASP A 626 14.06 40.25 -15.39
C ASP A 626 14.37 39.81 -16.85
N VAL A 627 13.35 39.37 -17.59
CA VAL A 627 13.45 39.26 -19.05
C VAL A 627 13.32 40.68 -19.58
N ALA A 628 14.38 41.45 -19.36
CA ALA A 628 14.70 42.60 -20.18
C ALA A 628 15.05 42.04 -21.56
N ASP A 629 14.07 42.11 -22.45
CA ASP A 629 14.16 41.88 -23.89
C ASP A 629 15.38 42.61 -24.50
N PRO A 630 16.42 41.91 -25.00
CA PRO A 630 17.44 42.51 -25.83
C PRO A 630 17.11 42.14 -27.28
N GLY A 631 16.07 42.75 -27.85
CA GLY A 631 15.49 42.21 -29.06
C GLY A 631 14.72 43.15 -29.98
N THR A 632 14.81 44.47 -29.87
CA THR A 632 14.36 45.38 -30.95
C THR A 632 15.11 46.71 -30.94
N LEU A 633 16.36 46.70 -31.41
CA LEU A 633 16.93 47.88 -32.05
C LEU A 633 16.27 48.02 -33.42
N GLY A 634 15.13 48.73 -33.44
CA GLY A 634 14.61 49.36 -34.64
C GLY A 634 15.59 50.42 -35.10
N THR A 635 16.14 50.20 -36.29
CA THR A 635 16.97 51.12 -37.06
C THR A 635 16.30 52.49 -37.19
N THR A 636 16.88 53.51 -36.55
CA THR A 636 16.74 54.89 -36.98
C THR A 636 17.72 55.15 -38.12
N GLU A 637 17.20 55.23 -39.34
CA GLU A 637 17.88 55.89 -40.45
C GLU A 637 18.06 57.39 -40.14
N GLY A 638 19.27 57.89 -40.38
CA GLY A 638 19.49 59.17 -41.06
C GLY A 638 19.43 60.47 -40.25
N LEU A 639 20.61 61.10 -40.14
CA LEU A 639 20.97 62.52 -39.94
C LEU A 639 21.89 62.64 -38.70
N GLY A 640 23.14 63.06 -38.75
CA GLY A 640 23.97 63.66 -39.78
C GLY A 640 25.22 64.23 -39.07
N THR A 641 26.33 64.27 -39.82
CA THR A 641 27.50 65.15 -39.67
C THR A 641 28.50 65.00 -38.50
N GLU A 642 29.75 64.74 -38.93
CA GLU A 642 31.02 65.39 -38.52
C GLU A 642 31.50 65.22 -37.06
N GLY A 643 32.76 64.93 -36.76
CA GLY A 643 33.97 64.79 -37.55
C GLY A 643 35.18 64.77 -36.60
N SER A 644 36.17 63.94 -36.93
CA SER A 644 37.61 64.15 -36.67
C SER A 644 38.04 64.77 -35.33
N LYS A 645 38.42 63.92 -34.36
CA LYS A 645 39.80 63.78 -33.85
C LYS A 645 39.88 62.81 -32.68
#